data_AF-A0A6G0UD94-F1
#
_entry.id   AF-A0A6G0UD94-F1
#
_cell.length_a   1.000
_cell.length_b   1.000
_cell.length_c   1.000
_cell.angle_alpha   90.00
_cell.angle_beta   90.00
_cell.angle_gamma   90.00
#
_symmetry.space_group_name_H-M   'P 1'
#
loop_
_entity.id
_entity.type
_entity.pdbx_description
1 polymer ?
#
loop_
_entity_poly.entity_id
_entity_poly.type
_entity_poly.pdbx_seq_one_letter_code
_entity_poly.pdbx_strand_id
1 'polypeptide(L)'
;GVFFFNSNAQEVTTASAPSLVYRTIGGFLEFFFFPGPTPEDVVRQYTQLVGRPFLPPYWGLGFQLCRYGYMSTNEIRDTLRRMREARIPQDVQFSDIDYMDDFKDFSYSPTNFGDFPQLADELHNNYSMHLTLIFDPAIEADYDVIQRGLAQDAKFVEWPSFDFVPQGLESQFPLLNGTKIMLGKVWPKRAAAFPDFLDPQGKTQKWWSDEFTRFRQKLAFDGAWIDMNEPSNFDTTGIKPSDPDATVLVCPTTGESSRWDNPPYATKAAFDYGPLEYLFSRTICLLGTTARNTSLVYDTKNLYGWSESVATFSAVRAATGKRGYVLSRSTFASSGRYTGHWLGDNFSAWDDLQTSIVGIQEFNIFGIPYVGADICGFVGLPTEELCLRWQQLGAFYSFSRNHNDKDYPPQDPAQWPTVAAATKKANEFRYRHLPYLYSLHYRASLYGGTVVRPVFFEFVNDPVAYTISHQFLWGPAMIIAPVVKEGEVSVDVYLPQESKWYSMYDSYYGVAQTNGNSTYPAPWTSLIPVFIRGGYILPRQASALTTVLARKNKFELVVALDSSNSASGEFFWDDGDSIPSDDLSTHNFCHFTFDFKADNDSGATLTIVKTKSCTDITFPYLENIEVFGYPFYPDLPKATVNGNPVTLDSYDYSPFTNIVNITGKGLIDYNHLDKDHRIDCEPDRDKTSSTCANRGCIEDPDSSGEQGVPSCYFPPNTGYLASNLGSPDDKVIHLQKDPKSVKNPFQTDFNDLDFTWSELGSAVHLKITPTNQTRYRPPVPIDDSTPITSSEKLVVKSSNNPIFSFTVVRQSTGEKVWDTSIGGLLFADQYIQIATLLSTDRIYGFGEQVHHTLKHQFDGYYTYAMFAKDQGPDSSTLHNGKNLYGVQNFYMGVSNDGKAHGVFFFNSNAQEVTTAS
;
A
#
# COMPACT_ATOMS: atom_id res chain seq x y z
N GLY A 1 5.58 -18.24 14.49
CA GLY A 1 4.78 -18.97 13.48
C GLY A 1 5.58 -20.09 12.86
N VAL A 2 4.91 -21.02 12.16
CA VAL A 2 5.53 -22.12 11.40
C VAL A 2 4.90 -22.17 10.02
N PHE A 3 5.71 -22.26 8.97
CA PHE A 3 5.26 -22.49 7.60
C PHE A 3 5.87 -23.80 7.08
N PHE A 4 5.05 -24.61 6.42
CA PHE A 4 5.46 -25.85 5.79
C PHE A 4 5.39 -25.69 4.27
N PHE A 5 6.52 -25.77 3.59
CA PHE A 5 6.60 -25.49 2.16
C PHE A 5 6.41 -26.77 1.35
N ASN A 6 5.14 -27.09 1.07
CA ASN A 6 4.76 -28.28 0.32
C ASN A 6 3.40 -28.06 -0.36
N SER A 7 3.30 -28.42 -1.64
CA SER A 7 2.09 -28.26 -2.48
C SER A 7 1.29 -29.55 -2.69
N ASN A 8 1.80 -30.72 -2.27
CA ASN A 8 1.08 -31.98 -2.40
C ASN A 8 -0.16 -31.99 -1.49
N ALA A 9 -1.11 -32.88 -1.78
CA ALA A 9 -2.28 -33.04 -0.92
C ALA A 9 -1.87 -33.53 0.48
N GLN A 10 -2.44 -32.89 1.51
CA GLN A 10 -1.95 -32.98 2.87
C GLN A 10 -3.03 -32.65 3.89
N GLU A 11 -2.85 -33.15 5.11
CA GLU A 11 -3.77 -32.95 6.22
C GLU A 11 -3.03 -32.69 7.54
N VAL A 12 -3.70 -31.95 8.42
CA VAL A 12 -3.24 -31.66 9.78
C VAL A 12 -4.28 -32.16 10.77
N THR A 13 -3.90 -33.05 11.68
CA THR A 13 -4.75 -33.51 12.79
C THR A 13 -4.28 -32.88 14.10
N THR A 14 -5.15 -32.18 14.81
CA THR A 14 -4.90 -31.67 16.18
C THR A 14 -5.18 -32.75 17.23
N ALA A 15 -4.38 -32.81 18.29
CA ALA A 15 -4.58 -33.73 19.43
C ALA A 15 -5.06 -33.01 20.72
N SER A 16 -5.26 -33.77 21.80
CA SER A 16 -5.72 -33.24 23.10
C SER A 16 -4.63 -32.60 23.96
N ALA A 17 -3.37 -32.99 23.76
CA ALA A 17 -2.23 -32.14 24.10
C ALA A 17 -2.08 -31.07 22.99
N PRO A 18 -1.45 -29.91 23.25
CA PRO A 18 -1.15 -28.93 22.20
C PRO A 18 -0.08 -29.48 21.24
N SER A 19 -0.51 -30.34 20.32
CA SER A 19 0.30 -31.00 19.31
C SER A 19 -0.51 -31.25 18.03
N LEU A 20 0.23 -31.36 16.93
CA LEU A 20 -0.30 -31.61 15.60
C LEU A 20 0.38 -32.82 14.97
N VAL A 21 -0.35 -33.55 14.13
CA VAL A 21 0.18 -34.59 13.26
C VAL A 21 0.01 -34.10 11.82
N TYR A 22 1.14 -33.98 11.12
CA TYR A 22 1.20 -33.56 9.72
C TYR A 22 1.33 -34.79 8.81
N ARG A 23 0.55 -34.87 7.73
CA ARG A 23 0.67 -35.93 6.72
C ARG A 23 0.56 -35.31 5.33
N THR A 24 1.49 -35.63 4.44
CA THR A 24 1.47 -35.26 3.02
C THR A 24 1.78 -36.50 2.17
N ILE A 25 1.24 -36.56 0.95
CA ILE A 25 1.42 -37.69 0.02
C ILE A 25 2.61 -37.54 -0.93
N GLY A 26 3.40 -36.46 -0.80
CA GLY A 26 4.59 -36.23 -1.62
C GLY A 26 5.37 -34.98 -1.21
N GLY A 27 6.30 -34.56 -2.08
CA GLY A 27 7.23 -33.48 -1.79
C GLY A 27 8.21 -33.77 -0.66
N PHE A 28 8.71 -32.71 -0.03
CA PHE A 28 9.70 -32.78 1.07
C PHE A 28 9.11 -32.30 2.39
N LEU A 29 9.81 -32.58 3.49
CA LEU A 29 9.53 -32.01 4.80
C LEU A 29 10.36 -30.72 5.02
N GLU A 30 9.91 -29.60 4.47
CA GLU A 30 10.60 -28.30 4.58
C GLU A 30 9.84 -27.31 5.46
N PHE A 31 10.50 -26.77 6.50
CA PHE A 31 9.88 -25.94 7.53
C PHE A 31 10.61 -24.62 7.74
N PHE A 32 9.82 -23.54 7.85
CA PHE A 32 10.29 -22.21 8.25
C PHE A 32 9.69 -21.82 9.59
N PHE A 33 10.52 -21.31 10.50
CA PHE A 33 10.13 -20.89 11.85
C PHE A 33 10.32 -19.38 12.00
N PHE A 34 9.26 -18.69 12.45
CA PHE A 34 9.22 -17.23 12.57
C PHE A 34 9.14 -16.82 14.05
N PRO A 35 10.22 -16.28 14.65
CA PRO A 35 10.33 -15.98 16.07
C PRO A 35 9.85 -14.57 16.46
N GLY A 36 9.02 -13.91 15.65
CA GLY A 36 8.47 -12.58 15.93
C GLY A 36 7.86 -12.49 17.34
N PRO A 37 8.22 -11.45 18.14
CA PRO A 37 7.77 -11.34 19.53
C PRO A 37 6.27 -10.99 19.66
N THR A 38 5.65 -10.51 18.58
CA THR A 38 4.21 -10.27 18.47
C THR A 38 3.59 -11.09 17.31
N PRO A 39 2.27 -11.36 17.33
CA PRO A 39 1.58 -12.03 16.22
C PRO A 39 1.77 -11.31 14.88
N GLU A 40 1.73 -9.97 14.90
CA GLU A 40 1.94 -9.13 13.72
C GLU A 40 3.38 -9.23 13.19
N ASP A 41 4.40 -9.32 14.05
CA ASP A 41 5.78 -9.54 13.60
C ASP A 41 6.00 -10.92 12.99
N VAL A 42 5.26 -11.94 13.44
CA VAL A 42 5.23 -13.26 12.80
C VAL A 42 4.69 -13.17 11.38
N VAL A 43 3.59 -12.41 11.15
CA VAL A 43 3.04 -12.20 9.80
C VAL A 43 3.98 -11.38 8.93
N ARG A 44 4.66 -10.35 9.47
CA ARG A 44 5.71 -9.61 8.75
C ARG A 44 6.87 -10.50 8.33
N GLN A 45 7.36 -11.38 9.20
CA GLN A 45 8.44 -12.32 8.88
C GLN A 45 8.00 -13.35 7.83
N TYR A 46 6.77 -13.88 7.93
CA TYR A 46 6.22 -14.79 6.93
C TYR A 46 6.07 -14.11 5.56
N THR A 47 5.44 -12.94 5.49
CA THR A 47 5.28 -12.16 4.25
C THR A 47 6.60 -11.58 3.72
N GLN A 48 7.64 -11.44 4.54
CA GLN A 48 9.00 -11.16 4.07
C GLN A 48 9.61 -12.36 3.32
N LEU A 49 9.31 -13.60 3.75
CA LEU A 49 9.77 -14.82 3.09
C LEU A 49 8.99 -15.11 1.79
N VAL A 50 7.66 -15.19 1.89
CA VAL A 50 6.81 -15.56 0.72
C VAL A 50 6.55 -14.38 -0.21
N GLY A 51 6.85 -13.16 0.22
CA GLY A 51 6.65 -11.91 -0.50
C GLY A 51 5.41 -11.14 -0.03
N ARG A 52 5.52 -9.81 -0.04
CA ARG A 52 4.54 -8.89 0.54
C ARG A 52 3.29 -8.74 -0.34
N PRO A 53 2.13 -8.42 0.25
CA PRO A 53 0.89 -8.16 -0.48
C PRO A 53 1.04 -7.13 -1.61
N PHE A 54 0.34 -7.32 -2.73
CA PHE A 54 0.18 -6.27 -3.72
C PHE A 54 -0.59 -5.09 -3.12
N LEU A 55 -0.28 -3.89 -3.60
CA LEU A 55 -1.07 -2.70 -3.29
C LEU A 55 -2.27 -2.65 -4.25
N PRO A 56 -3.53 -2.78 -3.78
CA PRO A 56 -4.69 -2.58 -4.65
C PRO A 56 -4.75 -1.14 -5.17
N PRO A 57 -5.42 -0.90 -6.31
CA PRO A 57 -5.75 0.45 -6.73
C PRO A 57 -6.79 1.02 -5.76
N TYR A 58 -6.76 2.34 -5.55
CA TYR A 58 -7.61 2.99 -4.55
C TYR A 58 -9.10 2.74 -4.83
N TRP A 59 -9.49 2.71 -6.10
CA TRP A 59 -10.86 2.39 -6.52
C TRP A 59 -11.30 0.95 -6.21
N GLY A 60 -10.35 0.01 -6.12
CA GLY A 60 -10.61 -1.37 -5.70
C GLY A 60 -11.08 -1.47 -4.25
N LEU A 61 -10.75 -0.50 -3.40
CA LEU A 61 -11.30 -0.43 -2.05
C LEU A 61 -12.74 0.12 -2.00
N GLY A 62 -13.32 0.59 -3.11
CA GLY A 62 -14.72 0.95 -3.18
C GLY A 62 -15.67 -0.25 -3.03
N PHE A 63 -16.97 0.01 -2.90
CA PHE A 63 -18.00 -1.02 -2.92
C PHE A 63 -18.24 -1.52 -4.35
N GLN A 64 -18.52 -2.82 -4.48
CA GLN A 64 -18.53 -3.56 -5.73
C GLN A 64 -19.82 -4.37 -5.87
N LEU A 65 -20.34 -4.48 -7.09
CA LEU A 65 -21.59 -5.19 -7.36
C LEU A 65 -21.44 -6.18 -8.51
N CYS A 66 -21.88 -7.42 -8.28
CA CYS A 66 -21.86 -8.53 -9.22
C CYS A 66 -23.17 -9.35 -9.10
N ARG A 67 -23.43 -10.21 -10.07
CA ARG A 67 -24.25 -11.43 -9.94
C ARG A 67 -23.90 -12.35 -11.11
N TYR A 68 -24.06 -13.65 -10.89
CA TYR A 68 -24.33 -14.59 -11.96
C TYR A 68 -25.80 -14.38 -12.41
N GLY A 69 -26.07 -14.52 -13.70
CA GLY A 69 -27.39 -14.35 -14.29
C GLY A 69 -27.78 -12.92 -14.64
N TYR A 70 -26.84 -12.04 -15.03
CA TYR A 70 -27.22 -10.78 -15.70
C TYR A 70 -27.64 -11.10 -17.14
N MET A 71 -28.92 -10.88 -17.48
CA MET A 71 -29.47 -11.31 -18.76
C MET A 71 -29.07 -10.43 -19.94
N SER A 72 -28.65 -9.18 -19.69
CA SER A 72 -28.15 -8.23 -20.70
C SER A 72 -27.51 -6.99 -20.06
N THR A 73 -26.83 -6.19 -20.87
CA THR A 73 -26.35 -4.84 -20.51
C THR A 73 -27.46 -3.93 -19.96
N ASN A 74 -28.70 -4.09 -20.43
CA ASN A 74 -29.84 -3.30 -19.94
C ASN A 74 -30.21 -3.64 -18.49
N GLU A 75 -30.07 -4.89 -18.05
CA GLU A 75 -30.29 -5.25 -16.64
C GLU A 75 -29.20 -4.63 -15.75
N ILE A 76 -27.95 -4.57 -16.23
CA ILE A 76 -26.87 -3.88 -15.54
C ILE A 76 -27.17 -2.37 -15.45
N ARG A 77 -27.64 -1.72 -16.54
CA ARG A 77 -28.06 -0.31 -16.52
C ARG A 77 -29.24 -0.05 -15.57
N ASP A 78 -30.23 -0.94 -15.54
CA ASP A 78 -31.36 -0.87 -14.61
C ASP A 78 -30.90 -1.03 -13.15
N THR A 79 -29.87 -1.83 -12.91
CA THR A 79 -29.23 -2.01 -11.60
C THR A 79 -28.45 -0.78 -11.17
N LEU A 80 -27.62 -0.25 -12.06
CA LEU A 80 -26.88 0.99 -11.84
C LEU A 80 -27.84 2.16 -11.58
N ARG A 81 -28.95 2.27 -12.32
CA ARG A 81 -29.96 3.32 -12.10
C ARG A 81 -30.54 3.28 -10.69
N ARG A 82 -31.04 2.13 -10.22
CA ARG A 82 -31.63 2.02 -8.86
C ARG A 82 -30.60 2.26 -7.76
N MET A 83 -29.36 1.80 -7.92
CA MET A 83 -28.25 2.09 -7.00
C MET A 83 -27.91 3.58 -6.93
N ARG A 84 -27.95 4.31 -8.06
CA ARG A 84 -27.71 5.75 -8.14
C ARG A 84 -28.88 6.56 -7.62
N GLU A 85 -30.13 6.15 -7.86
CA GLU A 85 -31.35 6.73 -7.27
C GLU A 85 -31.34 6.61 -5.73
N ALA A 86 -30.94 5.45 -5.20
CA ALA A 86 -30.72 5.23 -3.76
C ALA A 86 -29.51 5.99 -3.18
N ARG A 87 -28.67 6.60 -4.03
CA ARG A 87 -27.42 7.30 -3.69
C ARG A 87 -26.42 6.43 -2.91
N ILE A 88 -26.28 5.17 -3.31
CA ILE A 88 -25.34 4.23 -2.69
C ILE A 88 -23.97 4.40 -3.35
N PRO A 89 -22.88 4.59 -2.57
CA PRO A 89 -21.52 4.57 -3.09
C PRO A 89 -21.19 3.20 -3.71
N GLN A 90 -20.64 3.20 -4.93
CA GLN A 90 -20.25 2.01 -5.69
C GLN A 90 -19.23 2.42 -6.74
N ASP A 91 -18.05 1.79 -6.74
CA ASP A 91 -16.96 2.06 -7.69
C ASP A 91 -16.86 1.04 -8.81
N VAL A 92 -17.16 -0.22 -8.53
CA VAL A 92 -16.93 -1.32 -9.48
C VAL A 92 -18.25 -1.98 -9.84
N GLN A 93 -18.48 -2.13 -11.14
CA GLN A 93 -19.47 -3.05 -11.69
C GLN A 93 -18.73 -4.29 -12.18
N PHE A 94 -19.24 -5.46 -11.84
CA PHE A 94 -18.76 -6.73 -12.38
C PHE A 94 -19.70 -7.23 -13.47
N SER A 95 -19.17 -8.10 -14.34
CA SER A 95 -20.00 -9.06 -15.05
C SER A 95 -19.41 -10.46 -14.93
N ASP A 96 -20.30 -11.40 -14.62
CA ASP A 96 -20.04 -12.84 -14.61
C ASP A 96 -20.16 -13.42 -16.03
N ILE A 97 -19.95 -14.73 -16.19
CA ILE A 97 -19.80 -15.47 -17.46
C ILE A 97 -20.95 -15.27 -18.46
N ASP A 98 -22.10 -14.77 -18.02
CA ASP A 98 -23.24 -14.42 -18.87
C ASP A 98 -22.87 -13.42 -19.99
N TYR A 99 -21.84 -12.59 -19.77
CA TYR A 99 -21.40 -11.65 -20.80
C TYR A 99 -20.78 -12.35 -22.01
N MET A 100 -20.20 -13.53 -21.82
CA MET A 100 -19.42 -14.25 -22.83
C MET A 100 -20.33 -14.82 -23.93
N ASP A 101 -19.79 -14.99 -25.13
CA ASP A 101 -20.45 -15.78 -26.17
C ASP A 101 -20.32 -17.26 -25.78
N ASP A 102 -21.44 -17.93 -25.46
CA ASP A 102 -21.50 -19.34 -25.06
C ASP A 102 -20.45 -19.76 -23.99
N PHE A 103 -20.20 -18.87 -23.02
CA PHE A 103 -19.24 -19.04 -21.91
C PHE A 103 -17.78 -19.23 -22.33
N LYS A 104 -17.38 -18.74 -23.52
CA LYS A 104 -15.98 -18.77 -23.98
C LYS A 104 -15.23 -17.50 -23.55
N ASP A 105 -14.07 -17.65 -22.91
CA ASP A 105 -13.20 -16.52 -22.56
C ASP A 105 -12.82 -15.62 -23.75
N PHE A 106 -12.50 -14.36 -23.45
CA PHE A 106 -12.11 -13.33 -24.43
C PHE A 106 -13.15 -13.08 -25.55
N SER A 107 -14.42 -13.39 -25.28
CA SER A 107 -15.57 -13.13 -26.12
C SER A 107 -16.65 -12.32 -25.38
N TYR A 108 -17.64 -11.79 -26.11
CA TYR A 108 -18.89 -11.34 -25.51
C TYR A 108 -20.07 -11.68 -26.43
N SER A 109 -21.23 -11.98 -25.85
CA SER A 109 -22.43 -12.40 -26.56
C SER A 109 -22.90 -11.30 -27.52
N PRO A 110 -22.93 -11.52 -28.85
CA PRO A 110 -23.39 -10.50 -29.79
C PRO A 110 -24.90 -10.22 -29.70
N THR A 111 -25.65 -11.07 -28.99
CA THR A 111 -27.11 -10.96 -28.85
C THR A 111 -27.52 -10.20 -27.59
N ASN A 112 -26.99 -10.60 -26.42
CA ASN A 112 -27.39 -10.06 -25.12
C ASN A 112 -26.44 -8.97 -24.60
N PHE A 113 -25.20 -8.97 -25.09
CA PHE A 113 -24.10 -8.09 -24.68
C PHE A 113 -23.42 -7.42 -25.89
N GLY A 114 -24.14 -7.28 -27.02
CA GLY A 114 -23.60 -6.70 -28.25
C GLY A 114 -23.19 -5.22 -28.13
N ASP A 115 -23.71 -4.51 -27.12
CA ASP A 115 -23.35 -3.13 -26.76
C ASP A 115 -22.53 -3.04 -25.46
N PHE A 116 -21.89 -4.12 -25.03
CA PHE A 116 -21.09 -4.13 -23.79
C PHE A 116 -19.90 -3.14 -23.80
N PRO A 117 -19.20 -2.87 -24.92
CA PRO A 117 -18.20 -1.80 -24.98
C PRO A 117 -18.78 -0.42 -24.64
N GLN A 118 -20.01 -0.13 -25.07
CA GLN A 118 -20.69 1.13 -24.76
C GLN A 118 -21.06 1.22 -23.28
N LEU A 119 -21.45 0.12 -22.64
CA LEU A 119 -21.67 0.08 -21.19
C LEU A 119 -20.35 0.32 -20.41
N ALA A 120 -19.22 -0.18 -20.88
CA ALA A 120 -17.91 0.14 -20.29
C ALA A 120 -17.60 1.64 -20.40
N ASP A 121 -17.76 2.22 -21.60
CA ASP A 121 -17.59 3.66 -21.82
C ASP A 121 -18.56 4.50 -20.95
N GLU A 122 -19.80 4.04 -20.74
CA GLU A 122 -20.76 4.69 -19.83
C GLU A 122 -20.27 4.67 -18.37
N LEU A 123 -19.79 3.52 -17.88
CA LEU A 123 -19.26 3.38 -16.52
C LEU A 123 -18.08 4.33 -16.27
N HIS A 124 -17.11 4.36 -17.18
CA HIS A 124 -15.94 5.25 -17.08
C HIS A 124 -16.34 6.72 -17.16
N ASN A 125 -17.01 7.12 -18.25
CA ASN A 125 -17.17 8.54 -18.59
C ASN A 125 -18.34 9.22 -17.88
N ASN A 126 -19.45 8.51 -17.68
CA ASN A 126 -20.68 9.10 -17.10
C ASN A 126 -20.78 8.89 -15.58
N TYR A 127 -20.24 7.78 -15.06
CA TYR A 127 -20.37 7.43 -13.64
C TYR A 127 -19.06 7.47 -12.85
N SER A 128 -17.90 7.63 -13.50
CA SER A 128 -16.58 7.55 -12.85
C SER A 128 -16.39 6.25 -12.06
N MET A 129 -16.81 5.14 -12.67
CA MET A 129 -16.74 3.77 -12.17
C MET A 129 -15.74 2.94 -13.00
N HIS A 130 -15.50 1.71 -12.56
CA HIS A 130 -14.62 0.73 -13.19
C HIS A 130 -15.38 -0.56 -13.50
N LEU A 131 -14.89 -1.32 -14.49
CA LEU A 131 -15.44 -2.60 -14.92
C LEU A 131 -14.47 -3.74 -14.59
N THR A 132 -14.92 -4.75 -13.86
CA THR A 132 -14.18 -6.01 -13.63
C THR A 132 -14.92 -7.16 -14.29
N LEU A 133 -14.18 -8.04 -14.96
CA LEU A 133 -14.74 -9.19 -15.67
C LEU A 133 -14.20 -10.48 -15.08
N ILE A 134 -15.04 -11.51 -15.03
CA ILE A 134 -14.59 -12.87 -14.80
C ILE A 134 -13.84 -13.40 -16.02
N PHE A 135 -12.83 -14.24 -15.79
CA PHE A 135 -12.14 -15.05 -16.77
C PHE A 135 -11.92 -16.43 -16.15
N ASP A 136 -12.17 -17.47 -16.92
CA ASP A 136 -11.87 -18.84 -16.52
C ASP A 136 -10.55 -19.30 -17.16
N PRO A 137 -9.81 -20.25 -16.55
CA PRO A 137 -8.62 -20.79 -17.19
C PRO A 137 -8.95 -21.71 -18.38
N ALA A 138 -10.12 -22.35 -18.38
CA ALA A 138 -10.41 -23.50 -19.24
C ALA A 138 -10.92 -23.09 -20.65
N ILE A 139 -10.02 -23.11 -21.64
CA ILE A 139 -10.32 -22.65 -23.00
C ILE A 139 -10.95 -23.74 -23.87
N GLU A 140 -12.08 -23.43 -24.52
CA GLU A 140 -12.77 -24.34 -25.45
C GLU A 140 -11.86 -24.87 -26.58
N ALA A 141 -11.87 -26.19 -26.80
CA ALA A 141 -10.85 -26.94 -27.54
C ALA A 141 -10.79 -26.70 -29.06
N ASP A 142 -11.85 -26.17 -29.66
CA ASP A 142 -11.94 -25.83 -31.10
C ASP A 142 -12.23 -24.34 -31.36
N TYR A 143 -11.86 -23.49 -30.39
CA TYR A 143 -12.00 -22.04 -30.45
C TYR A 143 -10.70 -21.32 -30.90
N ASP A 144 -10.82 -20.04 -31.29
CA ASP A 144 -9.72 -19.28 -31.90
C ASP A 144 -8.62 -18.87 -30.90
N VAL A 145 -8.96 -18.78 -29.61
CA VAL A 145 -8.04 -18.48 -28.49
C VAL A 145 -7.02 -19.62 -28.31
N ILE A 146 -7.46 -20.88 -28.29
CA ILE A 146 -6.54 -22.04 -28.22
C ILE A 146 -5.74 -22.19 -29.52
N GLN A 147 -6.32 -21.92 -30.69
CA GLN A 147 -5.58 -21.90 -31.96
C GLN A 147 -4.41 -20.90 -31.91
N ARG A 148 -4.63 -19.69 -31.36
CA ARG A 148 -3.56 -18.71 -31.14
C ARG A 148 -2.54 -19.16 -30.10
N GLY A 149 -2.95 -19.89 -29.07
CA GLY A 149 -2.04 -20.48 -28.08
C GLY A 149 -1.09 -21.50 -28.71
N LEU A 150 -1.63 -22.46 -29.45
CA LEU A 150 -0.85 -23.47 -30.18
C LEU A 150 0.11 -22.83 -31.19
N ALA A 151 -0.33 -21.79 -31.92
CA ALA A 151 0.51 -21.04 -32.85
C ALA A 151 1.66 -20.26 -32.16
N GLN A 152 1.55 -19.97 -30.86
CA GLN A 152 2.60 -19.34 -30.05
C GLN A 152 3.47 -20.34 -29.27
N ASP A 153 3.23 -21.65 -29.42
CA ASP A 153 3.81 -22.72 -28.58
C ASP A 153 3.51 -22.55 -27.07
N ALA A 154 2.34 -21.96 -26.75
CA ALA A 154 1.76 -22.05 -25.41
C ALA A 154 1.46 -23.52 -25.07
N LYS A 155 1.49 -23.85 -23.79
CA LYS A 155 1.22 -25.20 -23.31
C LYS A 155 -0.08 -25.26 -22.51
N PHE A 156 -0.64 -26.45 -22.53
CA PHE A 156 -1.82 -26.87 -21.78
C PHE A 156 -1.42 -28.13 -20.99
N VAL A 157 -2.20 -28.51 -20.00
CA VAL A 157 -1.99 -29.76 -19.26
C VAL A 157 -2.10 -30.93 -20.24
N GLU A 158 -1.12 -31.83 -20.22
CA GLU A 158 -1.05 -32.98 -21.13
C GLU A 158 -1.22 -34.31 -20.41
N TRP A 159 -1.61 -35.34 -21.16
CA TRP A 159 -1.40 -36.74 -20.81
C TRP A 159 0.09 -37.10 -20.94
N PRO A 160 0.64 -38.03 -20.12
CA PRO A 160 2.06 -38.38 -20.18
C PRO A 160 2.44 -39.10 -21.49
N SER A 161 1.57 -39.95 -22.03
CA SER A 161 1.72 -40.60 -23.35
C SER A 161 0.41 -40.59 -24.13
N PHE A 162 0.48 -40.88 -25.43
CA PHE A 162 -0.70 -40.99 -26.31
C PHE A 162 -1.63 -42.15 -25.92
N ASP A 163 -1.16 -43.15 -25.17
CA ASP A 163 -1.96 -44.30 -24.74
C ASP A 163 -3.11 -43.92 -23.79
N PHE A 164 -3.01 -42.75 -23.15
CA PHE A 164 -4.04 -42.20 -22.26
C PHE A 164 -4.99 -41.21 -22.97
N VAL A 165 -4.71 -40.80 -24.21
CA VAL A 165 -5.56 -39.88 -24.95
C VAL A 165 -6.86 -40.61 -25.36
N PRO A 166 -8.05 -40.10 -25.02
CA PRO A 166 -9.32 -40.76 -25.35
C PRO A 166 -9.49 -40.99 -26.86
N GLN A 167 -9.90 -42.20 -27.25
CA GLN A 167 -10.15 -42.52 -28.66
C GLN A 167 -11.31 -41.70 -29.23
N GLY A 168 -11.16 -41.26 -30.49
CA GLY A 168 -12.16 -40.43 -31.18
C GLY A 168 -12.08 -38.93 -30.89
N LEU A 169 -11.16 -38.49 -30.03
CA LEU A 169 -10.92 -37.05 -29.78
C LEU A 169 -10.56 -36.31 -31.08
N GLU A 170 -9.71 -36.91 -31.91
CA GLU A 170 -9.24 -36.36 -33.19
C GLU A 170 -10.37 -36.01 -34.17
N SER A 171 -11.48 -36.75 -34.14
CA SER A 171 -12.64 -36.49 -35.01
C SER A 171 -13.60 -35.45 -34.44
N GLN A 172 -13.55 -35.20 -33.12
CA GLN A 172 -14.38 -34.20 -32.43
C GLN A 172 -13.68 -32.84 -32.37
N PHE A 173 -12.36 -32.83 -32.21
CA PHE A 173 -11.52 -31.64 -32.08
C PHE A 173 -10.31 -31.69 -33.03
N PRO A 174 -10.49 -31.49 -34.36
CA PRO A 174 -9.42 -31.64 -35.35
C PRO A 174 -8.21 -30.73 -35.11
N LEU A 175 -8.40 -29.59 -34.44
CA LEU A 175 -7.33 -28.66 -34.05
C LEU A 175 -6.30 -29.30 -33.11
N LEU A 176 -6.72 -30.30 -32.31
CA LEU A 176 -5.91 -30.96 -31.29
C LEU A 176 -5.44 -32.37 -31.72
N ASN A 177 -5.65 -32.73 -32.99
CA ASN A 177 -5.20 -34.00 -33.54
C ASN A 177 -3.67 -34.15 -33.42
N GLY A 178 -3.21 -35.31 -32.95
CA GLY A 178 -1.79 -35.57 -32.70
C GLY A 178 -1.19 -34.84 -31.49
N THR A 179 -2.01 -34.21 -30.63
CA THR A 179 -1.57 -33.62 -29.35
C THR A 179 -1.85 -34.56 -28.17
N LYS A 180 -1.18 -34.32 -27.04
CA LYS A 180 -1.47 -35.01 -25.77
C LYS A 180 -2.36 -34.18 -24.84
N ILE A 181 -2.99 -33.10 -25.32
CA ILE A 181 -3.69 -32.12 -24.47
C ILE A 181 -4.85 -32.81 -23.76
N MET A 182 -4.91 -32.65 -22.44
CA MET A 182 -5.99 -33.16 -21.60
C MET A 182 -7.20 -32.24 -21.71
N LEU A 183 -8.34 -32.80 -22.13
CA LEU A 183 -9.61 -32.09 -22.19
C LEU A 183 -10.51 -32.48 -21.03
N GLY A 184 -11.19 -31.48 -20.49
CA GLY A 184 -12.23 -31.61 -19.47
C GLY A 184 -13.48 -30.82 -19.84
N LYS A 185 -14.32 -30.55 -18.84
CA LYS A 185 -15.60 -29.84 -18.98
C LYS A 185 -15.77 -28.83 -17.86
N VAL A 186 -15.97 -27.57 -18.24
CA VAL A 186 -16.35 -26.44 -17.38
C VAL A 186 -17.52 -25.71 -18.05
N TRP A 187 -17.63 -24.38 -17.96
CA TRP A 187 -18.74 -23.58 -18.50
C TRP A 187 -18.89 -23.57 -20.03
N PRO A 188 -17.81 -23.48 -20.85
CA PRO A 188 -17.94 -23.50 -22.32
C PRO A 188 -18.76 -24.69 -22.80
N LYS A 189 -19.54 -24.53 -23.87
CA LYS A 189 -20.44 -25.61 -24.34
C LYS A 189 -19.67 -26.89 -24.68
N ARG A 190 -18.51 -26.78 -25.33
CA ARG A 190 -17.71 -27.94 -25.75
C ARG A 190 -16.62 -28.25 -24.72
N ALA A 191 -15.77 -29.23 -25.01
CA ALA A 191 -14.68 -29.61 -24.11
C ALA A 191 -13.63 -28.51 -24.04
N ALA A 192 -12.96 -28.37 -22.90
CA ALA A 192 -12.00 -27.31 -22.64
C ALA A 192 -10.61 -27.85 -22.25
N ALA A 193 -9.56 -27.15 -22.66
CA ALA A 193 -8.17 -27.41 -22.31
C ALA A 193 -7.70 -26.44 -21.23
N PHE A 194 -6.88 -26.93 -20.30
CA PHE A 194 -6.37 -26.15 -19.17
C PHE A 194 -4.95 -25.64 -19.47
N PRO A 195 -4.68 -24.32 -19.53
CA PRO A 195 -3.34 -23.78 -19.77
C PRO A 195 -2.32 -24.24 -18.72
N ASP A 196 -1.09 -24.47 -19.17
CA ASP A 196 0.07 -24.77 -18.32
C ASP A 196 0.78 -23.46 -17.98
N PHE A 197 0.27 -22.75 -16.97
CA PHE A 197 0.84 -21.50 -16.46
C PHE A 197 2.21 -21.69 -15.77
N LEU A 198 2.63 -22.93 -15.54
CA LEU A 198 3.98 -23.29 -15.07
C LEU A 198 4.98 -23.49 -16.23
N ASP A 199 4.62 -23.18 -17.48
CA ASP A 199 5.53 -23.23 -18.63
C ASP A 199 6.85 -22.45 -18.36
N PRO A 200 8.00 -23.12 -18.18
CA PRO A 200 9.27 -22.46 -17.85
C PRO A 200 9.85 -21.65 -19.02
N GLN A 201 9.29 -21.74 -20.23
CA GLN A 201 9.66 -20.91 -21.38
C GLN A 201 8.79 -19.65 -21.52
N GLY A 202 7.81 -19.45 -20.62
CA GLY A 202 6.95 -18.27 -20.59
C GLY A 202 6.03 -18.09 -21.81
N LYS A 203 5.84 -19.12 -22.65
CA LYS A 203 4.98 -19.03 -23.85
C LYS A 203 3.52 -18.97 -23.46
N THR A 204 3.08 -19.79 -22.50
CA THR A 204 1.72 -19.73 -21.97
C THR A 204 1.43 -18.36 -21.35
N GLN A 205 2.31 -17.85 -20.48
CA GLN A 205 2.15 -16.52 -19.87
C GLN A 205 2.10 -15.40 -20.94
N LYS A 206 2.95 -15.47 -21.96
CA LYS A 206 2.91 -14.48 -23.06
C LYS A 206 1.60 -14.55 -23.84
N TRP A 207 1.16 -15.74 -24.25
CA TRP A 207 -0.10 -15.89 -24.99
C TRP A 207 -1.28 -15.36 -24.18
N TRP A 208 -1.35 -15.68 -22.89
CA TRP A 208 -2.38 -15.17 -21.97
C TRP A 208 -2.41 -13.64 -21.93
N SER A 209 -1.24 -13.01 -21.79
CA SER A 209 -1.08 -11.55 -21.83
C SER A 209 -1.49 -10.93 -23.18
N ASP A 210 -1.16 -11.60 -24.29
CA ASP A 210 -1.57 -11.17 -25.63
C ASP A 210 -3.09 -11.26 -25.84
N GLU A 211 -3.77 -12.25 -25.27
CA GLU A 211 -5.23 -12.39 -25.35
C GLU A 211 -5.97 -11.41 -24.43
N PHE A 212 -5.49 -11.17 -23.21
CA PHE A 212 -5.95 -10.05 -22.36
C PHE A 212 -5.83 -8.71 -23.09
N THR A 213 -4.67 -8.44 -23.71
CA THR A 213 -4.44 -7.22 -24.48
C THR A 213 -5.37 -7.12 -25.70
N ARG A 214 -5.59 -8.23 -26.42
CA ARG A 214 -6.50 -8.32 -27.56
C ARG A 214 -7.96 -8.10 -27.15
N PHE A 215 -8.38 -8.60 -26.01
CA PHE A 215 -9.74 -8.42 -25.51
C PHE A 215 -9.96 -7.00 -24.99
N ARG A 216 -8.95 -6.41 -24.32
CA ARG A 216 -9.00 -5.02 -23.83
C ARG A 216 -9.10 -3.96 -24.92
N GLN A 217 -8.72 -4.30 -26.16
CA GLN A 217 -8.96 -3.50 -27.37
C GLN A 217 -10.42 -3.54 -27.86
N LYS A 218 -11.20 -4.56 -27.47
CA LYS A 218 -12.62 -4.70 -27.81
C LYS A 218 -13.55 -4.19 -26.71
N LEU A 219 -13.16 -4.36 -25.44
CA LEU A 219 -13.98 -4.09 -24.26
C LEU A 219 -13.11 -3.51 -23.14
N ALA A 220 -13.48 -2.35 -22.61
CA ALA A 220 -12.66 -1.61 -21.66
C ALA A 220 -12.87 -2.06 -20.21
N PHE A 221 -12.15 -3.10 -19.78
CA PHE A 221 -12.11 -3.53 -18.36
C PHE A 221 -10.86 -3.01 -17.62
N ASP A 222 -10.93 -2.94 -16.29
CA ASP A 222 -9.90 -2.34 -15.43
C ASP A 222 -9.30 -3.32 -14.40
N GLY A 223 -10.02 -4.40 -14.11
CA GLY A 223 -9.57 -5.50 -13.25
C GLY A 223 -10.04 -6.86 -13.78
N ALA A 224 -9.42 -7.93 -13.29
CA ALA A 224 -9.78 -9.30 -13.62
C ALA A 224 -10.17 -10.08 -12.36
N TRP A 225 -11.22 -10.88 -12.50
CA TRP A 225 -11.59 -11.94 -11.57
C TRP A 225 -11.25 -13.26 -12.26
N ILE A 226 -10.30 -14.02 -11.72
CA ILE A 226 -10.00 -15.39 -12.19
C ILE A 226 -10.67 -16.39 -11.27
N ASP A 227 -11.48 -17.25 -11.85
CA ASP A 227 -12.26 -18.25 -11.12
C ASP A 227 -12.02 -19.66 -11.67
N MET A 228 -12.63 -20.67 -11.04
CA MET A 228 -12.58 -22.06 -11.50
C MET A 228 -11.15 -22.63 -11.60
N ASN A 229 -10.21 -22.03 -10.85
CA ASN A 229 -8.77 -22.19 -11.03
C ASN A 229 -8.09 -23.07 -9.96
N GLU A 230 -8.84 -23.99 -9.35
CA GLU A 230 -8.30 -25.05 -8.51
C GLU A 230 -7.32 -26.04 -9.17
N PRO A 231 -7.31 -26.34 -10.49
CA PRO A 231 -8.33 -26.06 -11.51
C PRO A 231 -9.60 -26.90 -11.31
N SER A 232 -10.76 -26.31 -11.60
CA SER A 232 -12.06 -26.98 -11.48
C SER A 232 -12.42 -27.76 -12.75
N ASN A 233 -13.12 -28.89 -12.59
CA ASN A 233 -13.69 -29.66 -13.69
C ASN A 233 -14.98 -30.36 -13.24
N PHE A 234 -16.07 -30.26 -14.00
CA PHE A 234 -17.40 -30.68 -13.56
C PHE A 234 -17.65 -32.20 -13.49
N ASP A 235 -16.97 -33.01 -14.29
CA ASP A 235 -17.03 -34.47 -14.20
C ASP A 235 -15.68 -35.12 -14.53
N THR A 236 -15.11 -35.81 -13.53
CA THR A 236 -13.95 -36.69 -13.66
C THR A 236 -14.20 -38.11 -13.18
N THR A 237 -15.42 -38.42 -12.75
CA THR A 237 -15.79 -39.72 -12.15
C THR A 237 -16.30 -40.73 -13.18
N GLY A 238 -16.51 -40.30 -14.43
CA GLY A 238 -17.03 -41.14 -15.50
C GLY A 238 -18.56 -41.11 -15.64
N ILE A 239 -19.25 -40.28 -14.86
CA ILE A 239 -20.72 -40.20 -14.87
C ILE A 239 -21.14 -39.23 -15.97
N LYS A 240 -21.28 -39.77 -17.20
CA LYS A 240 -21.76 -39.02 -18.37
C LYS A 240 -22.86 -38.02 -18.00
N PRO A 241 -22.63 -36.70 -18.23
CA PRO A 241 -23.68 -35.71 -18.15
C PRO A 241 -24.88 -36.07 -19.02
N SER A 242 -26.02 -35.45 -18.75
CA SER A 242 -27.21 -35.56 -19.61
C SER A 242 -27.00 -35.02 -21.05
N ASP A 243 -25.89 -34.33 -21.28
CA ASP A 243 -25.42 -33.86 -22.57
C ASP A 243 -24.66 -34.97 -23.33
N PRO A 244 -25.15 -35.44 -24.50
CA PRO A 244 -24.49 -36.49 -25.28
C PRO A 244 -23.16 -36.06 -25.92
N ASP A 245 -22.88 -34.76 -26.05
CA ASP A 245 -21.67 -34.21 -26.68
C ASP A 245 -20.56 -33.88 -25.63
N ALA A 246 -20.83 -34.08 -24.34
CA ALA A 246 -19.85 -33.85 -23.29
C ALA A 246 -18.69 -34.86 -23.33
N THR A 247 -17.46 -34.33 -23.46
CA THR A 247 -16.24 -35.13 -23.26
C THR A 247 -16.06 -35.41 -21.77
N VAL A 248 -16.20 -36.67 -21.38
CA VAL A 248 -15.98 -37.12 -20.00
C VAL A 248 -14.50 -37.40 -19.79
N LEU A 249 -13.87 -36.66 -18.88
CA LEU A 249 -12.51 -36.94 -18.43
C LEU A 249 -12.56 -38.14 -17.48
N VAL A 250 -11.75 -39.18 -17.72
CA VAL A 250 -11.71 -40.40 -16.90
C VAL A 250 -10.29 -40.65 -16.44
N CYS A 251 -10.06 -40.56 -15.14
CA CYS A 251 -8.75 -40.77 -14.53
C CYS A 251 -8.57 -42.23 -14.10
N PRO A 252 -7.37 -42.84 -14.21
CA PRO A 252 -7.16 -44.22 -13.79
C PRO A 252 -7.32 -44.42 -12.28
N THR A 253 -8.22 -45.31 -11.88
CA THR A 253 -8.46 -45.68 -10.47
C THR A 253 -7.80 -47.00 -10.05
N THR A 254 -7.31 -47.78 -11.02
CA THR A 254 -6.63 -49.07 -10.83
C THR A 254 -5.42 -49.24 -11.75
N GLY A 255 -4.44 -50.05 -11.32
CA GLY A 255 -3.23 -50.35 -12.10
C GLY A 255 -2.00 -49.57 -11.62
N GLU A 256 -0.90 -49.64 -12.35
CA GLU A 256 0.33 -48.89 -11.98
C GLU A 256 0.18 -47.38 -12.19
N SER A 257 -0.56 -46.97 -13.22
CA SER A 257 -0.82 -45.56 -13.54
C SER A 257 -1.72 -44.85 -12.52
N SER A 258 -2.59 -45.57 -11.80
CA SER A 258 -3.51 -44.97 -10.83
C SER A 258 -2.83 -44.52 -9.53
N ARG A 259 -1.53 -44.76 -9.34
CA ARG A 259 -0.81 -44.40 -8.11
C ARG A 259 -0.79 -42.90 -7.78
N TRP A 260 -1.10 -42.05 -8.75
CA TRP A 260 -1.17 -40.59 -8.60
C TRP A 260 -2.60 -40.14 -8.35
N ASP A 261 -3.54 -40.61 -9.18
CA ASP A 261 -4.97 -40.32 -9.11
C ASP A 261 -5.68 -40.95 -7.91
N ASN A 262 -5.26 -42.15 -7.52
CA ASN A 262 -5.74 -42.93 -6.39
C ASN A 262 -4.53 -43.40 -5.53
N PRO A 263 -3.90 -42.49 -4.76
CA PRO A 263 -2.68 -42.78 -4.00
C PRO A 263 -2.93 -43.78 -2.86
N PRO A 264 -1.90 -44.54 -2.42
CA PRO A 264 -2.05 -45.59 -1.41
C PRO A 264 -2.47 -45.07 -0.02
N TYR A 265 -2.29 -43.78 0.24
CA TYR A 265 -2.85 -43.10 1.40
C TYR A 265 -3.84 -42.02 0.92
N ALA A 266 -5.13 -42.29 1.13
CA ALA A 266 -6.17 -41.30 0.93
C ALA A 266 -6.12 -40.27 2.08
N THR A 267 -5.70 -39.05 1.78
CA THR A 267 -5.90 -37.90 2.68
C THR A 267 -7.40 -37.59 2.79
N LYS A 268 -7.81 -36.84 3.82
CA LYS A 268 -9.19 -36.33 3.95
C LYS A 268 -9.73 -35.72 2.64
N ALA A 269 -8.91 -35.01 1.88
CA ALA A 269 -9.30 -34.39 0.61
C ALA A 269 -9.79 -35.38 -0.47
N ALA A 270 -9.44 -36.67 -0.38
CA ALA A 270 -9.84 -37.69 -1.34
C ALA A 270 -11.19 -38.37 -1.01
N PHE A 271 -11.78 -38.15 0.17
CA PHE A 271 -13.00 -38.88 0.59
C PHE A 271 -14.05 -38.05 1.35
N ASP A 272 -13.76 -36.81 1.76
CA ASP A 272 -14.69 -36.02 2.60
C ASP A 272 -16.01 -35.68 1.90
N TYR A 273 -16.01 -35.66 0.56
CA TYR A 273 -17.16 -35.29 -0.27
C TYR A 273 -18.10 -36.47 -0.58
N GLY A 274 -17.70 -37.72 -0.30
CA GLY A 274 -18.52 -38.89 -0.60
C GLY A 274 -17.76 -40.21 -0.79
N PRO A 275 -18.48 -41.35 -0.87
CA PRO A 275 -17.89 -42.69 -0.91
C PRO A 275 -17.36 -43.14 -2.30
N LEU A 276 -17.50 -42.31 -3.33
CA LEU A 276 -17.04 -42.54 -4.70
C LEU A 276 -16.06 -41.46 -5.19
N GLU A 277 -15.53 -40.67 -4.26
CA GLU A 277 -14.60 -39.58 -4.52
C GLU A 277 -13.15 -40.11 -4.57
N TYR A 278 -12.30 -39.38 -5.29
CA TYR A 278 -10.86 -39.63 -5.40
C TYR A 278 -10.11 -38.30 -5.30
N LEU A 279 -8.77 -38.30 -5.34
CA LEU A 279 -8.01 -37.07 -5.25
C LEU A 279 -8.15 -36.17 -6.50
N PHE A 280 -8.54 -36.74 -7.64
CA PHE A 280 -8.89 -36.02 -8.87
C PHE A 280 -10.35 -35.55 -8.92
N SER A 281 -11.15 -35.78 -7.87
CA SER A 281 -12.54 -35.33 -7.85
C SER A 281 -12.67 -33.82 -8.03
N ARG A 282 -13.56 -33.39 -8.94
CA ARG A 282 -13.84 -31.99 -9.29
C ARG A 282 -12.62 -31.20 -9.82
N THR A 283 -11.54 -31.89 -10.20
CA THR A 283 -10.31 -31.34 -10.79
C THR A 283 -9.84 -32.28 -11.91
N ILE A 284 -8.76 -31.96 -12.62
CA ILE A 284 -8.20 -32.80 -13.68
C ILE A 284 -7.34 -33.98 -13.16
N CYS A 285 -7.00 -34.95 -14.02
CA CYS A 285 -6.25 -36.14 -13.63
C CYS A 285 -4.81 -35.82 -13.19
N LEU A 286 -4.41 -36.40 -12.06
CA LEU A 286 -3.16 -36.10 -11.36
C LEU A 286 -1.93 -36.76 -12.00
N LEU A 287 -2.12 -37.83 -12.78
CA LEU A 287 -1.07 -38.36 -13.66
C LEU A 287 -0.75 -37.47 -14.86
N GLY A 288 -1.56 -36.43 -15.11
CA GLY A 288 -1.30 -35.42 -16.13
C GLY A 288 -0.01 -34.66 -15.86
N THR A 289 0.45 -33.91 -16.86
CA THR A 289 1.76 -33.25 -16.83
C THR A 289 1.67 -31.74 -17.07
N THR A 290 2.52 -31.00 -16.35
CA THR A 290 2.69 -29.54 -16.43
C THR A 290 4.17 -29.18 -16.64
N ALA A 291 4.46 -27.88 -16.73
CA ALA A 291 5.80 -27.34 -16.96
C ALA A 291 6.54 -27.98 -18.15
N ARG A 292 5.87 -28.09 -19.32
CA ARG A 292 6.41 -28.80 -20.51
C ARG A 292 6.81 -30.26 -20.24
N ASN A 293 5.96 -31.03 -19.56
CA ASN A 293 6.19 -32.44 -19.21
C ASN A 293 7.33 -32.71 -18.21
N THR A 294 7.79 -31.71 -17.45
CA THR A 294 8.81 -31.94 -16.39
C THR A 294 8.20 -32.19 -15.00
N SER A 295 6.90 -31.99 -14.82
CA SER A 295 6.22 -32.13 -13.53
C SER A 295 4.86 -32.80 -13.70
N LEU A 296 4.41 -33.51 -12.66
CA LEU A 296 3.07 -34.10 -12.59
C LEU A 296 2.08 -33.11 -11.97
N VAL A 297 0.83 -33.14 -12.44
CA VAL A 297 -0.29 -32.42 -11.81
C VAL A 297 -0.42 -32.82 -10.34
N TYR A 298 -0.13 -34.09 -9.98
CA TYR A 298 -0.05 -34.56 -8.59
C TYR A 298 0.75 -33.62 -7.65
N ASP A 299 1.89 -33.10 -8.10
CA ASP A 299 2.74 -32.19 -7.32
C ASP A 299 2.33 -30.71 -7.49
N THR A 300 1.79 -30.34 -8.67
CA THR A 300 1.56 -28.95 -9.07
C THR A 300 0.11 -28.46 -8.98
N LYS A 301 -0.86 -29.34 -8.69
CA LYS A 301 -2.30 -29.01 -8.64
C LYS A 301 -2.59 -27.79 -7.77
N ASN A 302 -2.10 -27.77 -6.53
CA ASN A 302 -2.33 -26.65 -5.60
C ASN A 302 -1.53 -25.37 -5.95
N LEU A 303 -0.73 -25.39 -7.02
CA LEU A 303 -0.03 -24.22 -7.57
C LEU A 303 -0.75 -23.62 -8.78
N TYR A 304 -1.85 -24.21 -9.27
CA TYR A 304 -2.49 -23.81 -10.53
C TYR A 304 -2.98 -22.35 -10.50
N GLY A 305 -3.97 -22.03 -9.66
CA GLY A 305 -4.47 -20.65 -9.52
C GLY A 305 -3.43 -19.66 -9.00
N TRP A 306 -2.39 -20.11 -8.29
CA TRP A 306 -1.22 -19.27 -7.99
C TRP A 306 -0.44 -18.88 -9.26
N SER A 307 -0.12 -19.86 -10.12
CA SER A 307 0.61 -19.62 -11.37
C SER A 307 -0.21 -18.84 -12.40
N GLU A 308 -1.52 -19.04 -12.43
CA GLU A 308 -2.44 -18.19 -13.18
C GLU A 308 -2.47 -16.76 -12.61
N SER A 309 -2.56 -16.59 -11.28
CA SER A 309 -2.51 -15.25 -10.65
C SER A 309 -1.26 -14.48 -11.07
N VAL A 310 -0.09 -15.14 -11.13
CA VAL A 310 1.16 -14.55 -11.64
C VAL A 310 1.04 -14.14 -13.11
N ALA A 311 0.45 -14.99 -13.95
CA ALA A 311 0.25 -14.72 -15.37
C ALA A 311 -0.73 -13.55 -15.61
N THR A 312 -1.90 -13.61 -14.97
CA THR A 312 -2.99 -12.64 -15.10
C THR A 312 -2.63 -11.28 -14.52
N PHE A 313 -1.88 -11.20 -13.42
CA PHE A 313 -1.48 -9.91 -12.85
C PHE A 313 -0.57 -9.11 -13.79
N SER A 314 0.36 -9.80 -14.47
CA SER A 314 1.13 -9.21 -15.56
C SER A 314 0.27 -8.86 -16.78
N ALA A 315 -0.69 -9.72 -17.13
CA ALA A 315 -1.59 -9.53 -18.27
C ALA A 315 -2.51 -8.30 -18.12
N VAL A 316 -3.17 -8.13 -16.97
CA VAL A 316 -4.04 -6.97 -16.67
C VAL A 316 -3.25 -5.67 -16.74
N ARG A 317 -2.03 -5.65 -16.17
CA ARG A 317 -1.14 -4.48 -16.23
C ARG A 317 -0.69 -4.15 -17.65
N ALA A 318 -0.34 -5.17 -18.44
CA ALA A 318 0.04 -5.00 -19.85
C ALA A 318 -1.14 -4.50 -20.72
N ALA A 319 -2.34 -5.03 -20.48
CA ALA A 319 -3.54 -4.69 -21.23
C ALA A 319 -4.10 -3.30 -20.92
N THR A 320 -4.05 -2.88 -19.64
CA THR A 320 -4.62 -1.59 -19.18
C THR A 320 -3.61 -0.46 -19.14
N GLY A 321 -2.32 -0.75 -18.98
CA GLY A 321 -1.29 0.25 -18.64
C GLY A 321 -1.44 0.83 -17.22
N LYS A 322 -2.33 0.26 -16.40
CA LYS A 322 -2.68 0.70 -15.04
C LYS A 322 -2.40 -0.39 -14.01
N ARG A 323 -2.43 -0.02 -12.73
CA ARG A 323 -2.17 -0.93 -11.61
C ARG A 323 -3.04 -2.17 -11.66
N GLY A 324 -4.34 -1.96 -11.87
CA GLY A 324 -5.40 -2.98 -11.86
C GLY A 324 -5.44 -3.78 -10.57
N TYR A 325 -6.32 -4.78 -10.52
CA TYR A 325 -6.17 -5.90 -9.60
C TYR A 325 -6.53 -7.21 -10.29
N VAL A 326 -6.07 -8.30 -9.67
CA VAL A 326 -6.59 -9.65 -9.90
C VAL A 326 -7.27 -10.11 -8.61
N LEU A 327 -8.36 -10.84 -8.74
CA LEU A 327 -9.08 -11.51 -7.67
C LEU A 327 -9.12 -13.02 -8.01
N SER A 328 -8.61 -13.90 -7.15
CA SER A 328 -8.49 -15.35 -7.42
C SER A 328 -9.20 -16.20 -6.39
N ARG A 329 -9.85 -17.29 -6.83
CA ARG A 329 -10.42 -18.29 -5.93
C ARG A 329 -9.32 -19.14 -5.32
N SER A 330 -8.61 -19.89 -6.16
CA SER A 330 -7.52 -20.74 -5.70
C SER A 330 -6.29 -19.89 -5.36
N THR A 331 -5.68 -20.18 -4.21
CA THR A 331 -4.50 -19.48 -3.71
C THR A 331 -3.50 -20.48 -3.08
N PHE A 332 -2.23 -20.10 -3.10
CA PHE A 332 -1.15 -20.78 -2.40
C PHE A 332 -0.30 -19.75 -1.65
N ALA A 333 0.68 -20.19 -0.85
CA ALA A 333 1.67 -19.30 -0.26
C ALA A 333 2.31 -18.41 -1.34
N SER A 334 2.45 -17.11 -1.05
CA SER A 334 2.82 -16.01 -1.97
C SER A 334 1.75 -15.46 -2.94
N SER A 335 0.53 -16.04 -3.04
CA SER A 335 -0.52 -15.50 -3.92
C SER A 335 -0.85 -14.03 -3.67
N GLY A 336 -0.79 -13.57 -2.42
CA GLY A 336 -1.05 -12.17 -2.04
C GLY A 336 -0.16 -11.14 -2.74
N ARG A 337 0.98 -11.53 -3.32
CA ARG A 337 1.83 -10.66 -4.17
C ARG A 337 1.18 -10.24 -5.49
N TYR A 338 0.17 -10.98 -5.94
CA TYR A 338 -0.38 -10.93 -7.30
C TYR A 338 -1.90 -10.82 -7.34
N THR A 339 -2.60 -11.21 -6.27
CA THR A 339 -4.06 -11.30 -6.29
C THR A 339 -4.69 -11.06 -4.92
N GLY A 340 -5.93 -10.58 -4.92
CA GLY A 340 -6.85 -10.68 -3.79
C GLY A 340 -7.58 -12.02 -3.76
N HIS A 341 -8.45 -12.19 -2.78
CA HIS A 341 -9.27 -13.40 -2.64
C HIS A 341 -10.70 -13.04 -2.21
N TRP A 342 -11.68 -13.89 -2.53
CA TRP A 342 -12.97 -13.89 -1.87
C TRP A 342 -13.22 -15.30 -1.33
N LEU A 343 -13.91 -15.44 -0.20
CA LEU A 343 -14.08 -16.70 0.51
C LEU A 343 -14.93 -17.77 -0.23
N GLY A 344 -15.20 -17.58 -1.52
CA GLY A 344 -15.94 -18.51 -2.36
C GLY A 344 -17.46 -18.45 -2.19
N ASP A 345 -18.10 -19.48 -2.73
CA ASP A 345 -19.54 -19.66 -2.93
C ASP A 345 -20.26 -19.92 -1.59
N ASN A 346 -20.34 -18.89 -0.75
CA ASN A 346 -20.98 -18.93 0.56
C ASN A 346 -22.52 -18.99 0.47
N PHE A 347 -23.17 -19.41 1.55
CA PHE A 347 -24.63 -19.43 1.63
C PHE A 347 -25.22 -18.13 2.17
N SER A 348 -26.46 -17.85 1.77
CA SER A 348 -27.31 -16.80 2.32
C SER A 348 -27.83 -17.19 3.72
N ALA A 349 -26.91 -17.34 4.67
CA ALA A 349 -27.14 -17.78 6.03
C ALA A 349 -26.36 -16.97 7.08
N TRP A 350 -26.86 -16.97 8.32
CA TRP A 350 -26.23 -16.26 9.45
C TRP A 350 -24.88 -16.86 9.89
N ASP A 351 -24.72 -18.18 9.77
CA ASP A 351 -23.45 -18.86 10.09
C ASP A 351 -22.35 -18.47 9.10
N ASP A 352 -22.66 -18.36 7.80
CA ASP A 352 -21.75 -17.84 6.76
C ASP A 352 -21.39 -16.35 7.00
N LEU A 353 -22.36 -15.53 7.41
CA LEU A 353 -22.10 -14.15 7.82
C LEU A 353 -21.10 -14.11 8.99
N GLN A 354 -21.29 -14.92 10.03
CA GLN A 354 -20.37 -14.95 11.17
C GLN A 354 -19.00 -15.54 10.81
N THR A 355 -18.95 -16.65 10.06
CA THR A 355 -17.68 -17.33 9.74
C THR A 355 -16.83 -16.57 8.72
N SER A 356 -17.44 -15.72 7.88
CA SER A 356 -16.72 -14.78 7.01
C SER A 356 -15.67 -13.94 7.76
N ILE A 357 -15.99 -13.55 9.00
CA ILE A 357 -15.12 -12.74 9.87
C ILE A 357 -13.85 -13.52 10.20
N VAL A 358 -13.96 -14.83 10.46
CA VAL A 358 -12.83 -15.72 10.74
C VAL A 358 -11.97 -15.88 9.49
N GLY A 359 -12.57 -16.25 8.35
CA GLY A 359 -11.83 -16.46 7.10
C GLY A 359 -11.05 -15.22 6.65
N ILE A 360 -11.64 -14.02 6.75
CA ILE A 360 -10.96 -12.76 6.43
C ILE A 360 -9.74 -12.50 7.32
N GLN A 361 -9.83 -12.82 8.63
CA GLN A 361 -8.70 -12.70 9.54
C GLN A 361 -7.61 -13.73 9.22
N GLU A 362 -7.98 -14.97 8.90
CA GLU A 362 -7.04 -16.02 8.49
C GLU A 362 -6.28 -15.65 7.21
N PHE A 363 -6.97 -15.14 6.19
CA PHE A 363 -6.32 -14.68 4.95
C PHE A 363 -5.38 -13.48 5.16
N ASN A 364 -5.64 -12.63 6.16
CA ASN A 364 -4.66 -11.62 6.57
C ASN A 364 -3.40 -12.24 7.19
N ILE A 365 -3.53 -13.32 7.98
CA ILE A 365 -2.38 -14.10 8.49
C ILE A 365 -1.64 -14.81 7.35
N PHE A 366 -2.35 -15.27 6.32
CA PHE A 366 -1.77 -15.87 5.11
C PHE A 366 -1.14 -14.85 4.15
N GLY A 367 -1.17 -13.55 4.47
CA GLY A 367 -0.55 -12.50 3.66
C GLY A 367 -1.38 -12.08 2.44
N ILE A 368 -2.70 -12.24 2.49
CA ILE A 368 -3.66 -11.81 1.46
C ILE A 368 -4.68 -10.85 2.09
N PRO A 369 -4.29 -9.59 2.38
CA PRO A 369 -5.11 -8.66 3.14
C PRO A 369 -6.27 -8.03 2.34
N TYR A 370 -6.30 -8.15 1.00
CA TYR A 370 -7.41 -7.71 0.15
C TYR A 370 -8.36 -8.90 -0.05
N VAL A 371 -9.30 -9.04 0.88
CA VAL A 371 -10.15 -10.22 1.04
C VAL A 371 -11.53 -9.87 1.61
N GLY A 372 -12.53 -10.65 1.24
CA GLY A 372 -13.93 -10.48 1.67
C GLY A 372 -14.77 -11.75 1.41
N ALA A 373 -16.04 -11.71 1.81
CA ALA A 373 -17.04 -12.70 1.42
C ALA A 373 -18.11 -12.04 0.54
N ASP A 374 -18.86 -12.83 -0.21
CA ASP A 374 -19.96 -12.31 -1.02
C ASP A 374 -21.13 -11.89 -0.12
N ILE A 375 -21.37 -10.58 -0.11
CA ILE A 375 -22.27 -9.91 0.82
C ILE A 375 -23.72 -10.28 0.49
N CYS A 376 -24.48 -10.65 1.53
CA CYS A 376 -25.81 -11.28 1.50
C CYS A 376 -25.83 -12.79 1.20
N GLY A 377 -24.70 -13.38 0.79
CA GLY A 377 -24.55 -14.80 0.48
C GLY A 377 -24.76 -15.11 -1.01
N PHE A 378 -23.96 -16.00 -1.59
CA PHE A 378 -24.04 -16.36 -3.00
C PHE A 378 -25.16 -17.39 -3.27
N VAL A 379 -25.24 -18.46 -2.47
CA VAL A 379 -26.25 -19.53 -2.61
C VAL A 379 -27.41 -19.35 -1.63
N GLY A 380 -28.61 -19.13 -2.15
CA GLY A 380 -29.86 -19.12 -1.38
C GLY A 380 -30.53 -17.75 -1.35
N LEU A 381 -31.80 -17.74 -0.94
CA LEU A 381 -32.56 -16.51 -0.78
C LEU A 381 -32.21 -15.83 0.55
N PRO A 382 -31.61 -14.63 0.58
CA PRO A 382 -31.42 -13.91 1.83
C PRO A 382 -32.77 -13.41 2.38
N THR A 383 -32.84 -13.22 3.70
CA THR A 383 -33.88 -12.39 4.30
C THR A 383 -33.48 -10.91 4.19
N GLU A 384 -34.46 -10.00 4.25
CA GLU A 384 -34.22 -8.56 4.30
C GLU A 384 -33.29 -8.20 5.47
N GLU A 385 -33.48 -8.85 6.64
CA GLU A 385 -32.60 -8.64 7.80
C GLU A 385 -31.18 -9.17 7.56
N LEU A 386 -31.02 -10.39 7.06
CA LEU A 386 -29.70 -10.96 6.79
C LEU A 386 -28.92 -10.08 5.81
N CYS A 387 -29.54 -9.69 4.70
CA CYS A 387 -28.86 -8.84 3.72
C CYS A 387 -28.56 -7.46 4.30
N LEU A 388 -29.46 -6.88 5.14
CA LEU A 388 -29.18 -5.64 5.86
C LEU A 388 -27.95 -5.76 6.77
N ARG A 389 -27.87 -6.80 7.60
CA ARG A 389 -26.72 -7.03 8.51
C ARG A 389 -25.43 -7.32 7.74
N TRP A 390 -25.52 -8.09 6.66
CA TRP A 390 -24.35 -8.40 5.86
C TRP A 390 -23.84 -7.17 5.12
N GLN A 391 -24.71 -6.28 4.64
CA GLN A 391 -24.29 -5.00 4.05
C GLN A 391 -23.64 -4.07 5.08
N GLN A 392 -24.13 -4.06 6.33
CA GLN A 392 -23.48 -3.33 7.42
C GLN A 392 -22.08 -3.88 7.75
N LEU A 393 -21.89 -5.21 7.79
CA LEU A 393 -20.60 -5.87 8.03
C LEU A 393 -19.65 -5.75 6.83
N GLY A 394 -20.15 -6.03 5.63
CA GLY A 394 -19.38 -6.13 4.39
C GLY A 394 -18.74 -4.81 3.95
N ALA A 395 -19.31 -3.68 4.39
CA ALA A 395 -18.67 -2.36 4.28
C ALA A 395 -17.31 -2.27 5.01
N PHE A 396 -16.98 -3.25 5.88
CA PHE A 396 -15.71 -3.35 6.62
C PHE A 396 -14.80 -4.50 6.16
N TYR A 397 -15.17 -5.26 5.12
CA TYR A 397 -14.22 -6.13 4.43
C TYR A 397 -13.25 -5.30 3.59
N SER A 398 -11.99 -5.70 3.41
CA SER A 398 -11.08 -4.92 2.55
C SER A 398 -11.49 -5.02 1.08
N PHE A 399 -11.88 -6.22 0.62
CA PHE A 399 -12.64 -6.42 -0.62
C PHE A 399 -14.14 -6.49 -0.30
N SER A 400 -14.94 -5.57 -0.86
CA SER A 400 -16.35 -5.38 -0.46
C SER A 400 -17.28 -5.55 -1.68
N ARG A 401 -17.72 -6.78 -1.93
CA ARG A 401 -18.56 -7.17 -3.07
C ARG A 401 -19.89 -7.79 -2.62
N ASN A 402 -21.00 -7.31 -3.17
CA ASN A 402 -22.27 -8.05 -3.19
C ASN A 402 -22.33 -8.84 -4.51
N HIS A 403 -22.60 -10.14 -4.40
CA HIS A 403 -22.64 -11.11 -5.49
C HIS A 403 -23.71 -12.17 -5.17
N ASN A 404 -24.16 -12.93 -6.16
CA ASN A 404 -25.34 -13.80 -6.07
C ASN A 404 -25.35 -14.81 -7.21
N ASP A 405 -25.90 -16.00 -6.98
CA ASP A 405 -26.13 -17.02 -7.99
C ASP A 405 -27.32 -16.65 -8.92
N LYS A 406 -27.28 -17.15 -10.16
CA LYS A 406 -28.29 -16.91 -11.21
C LYS A 406 -29.66 -17.50 -10.86
N ASP A 407 -29.70 -18.54 -10.02
CA ASP A 407 -30.93 -19.28 -9.70
C ASP A 407 -31.80 -18.56 -8.65
N TYR A 408 -31.35 -17.40 -8.15
CA TYR A 408 -32.08 -16.56 -7.19
C TYR A 408 -32.41 -15.16 -7.78
N PRO A 409 -33.45 -14.47 -7.26
CA PRO A 409 -33.73 -13.08 -7.60
C PRO A 409 -32.54 -12.16 -7.29
N PRO A 410 -32.40 -11.00 -7.97
CA PRO A 410 -31.35 -10.05 -7.62
C PRO A 410 -31.47 -9.61 -6.15
N GLN A 411 -30.32 -9.41 -5.51
CA GLN A 411 -30.18 -9.03 -4.09
C GLN A 411 -29.27 -7.80 -3.90
N ASP A 412 -29.14 -6.98 -4.94
CA ASP A 412 -28.44 -5.71 -4.81
C ASP A 412 -29.12 -4.82 -3.77
N PRO A 413 -28.40 -3.91 -3.10
CA PRO A 413 -28.93 -3.11 -2.00
C PRO A 413 -30.25 -2.37 -2.26
N ALA A 414 -30.52 -1.99 -3.52
CA ALA A 414 -31.71 -1.23 -3.88
C ALA A 414 -33.01 -2.06 -3.96
N GLN A 415 -32.95 -3.39 -3.76
CA GLN A 415 -34.13 -4.26 -3.74
C GLN A 415 -35.04 -4.03 -2.52
N TRP A 416 -34.47 -3.57 -1.39
CA TRP A 416 -35.22 -3.23 -0.17
C TRP A 416 -34.88 -1.82 0.31
N PRO A 417 -35.87 -0.97 0.66
CA PRO A 417 -35.60 0.37 1.20
C PRO A 417 -34.76 0.38 2.49
N THR A 418 -34.89 -0.66 3.33
CA THR A 418 -34.13 -0.78 4.59
C THR A 418 -32.67 -1.12 4.31
N VAL A 419 -32.42 -2.13 3.46
CA VAL A 419 -31.08 -2.54 3.02
C VAL A 419 -30.39 -1.38 2.31
N ALA A 420 -31.06 -0.69 1.38
CA ALA A 420 -30.53 0.48 0.69
C ALA A 420 -30.06 1.58 1.67
N ALA A 421 -30.86 1.86 2.70
CA ALA A 421 -30.50 2.85 3.73
C ALA A 421 -29.31 2.40 4.60
N ALA A 422 -29.27 1.12 4.97
CA ALA A 422 -28.18 0.55 5.76
C ALA A 422 -26.86 0.46 4.98
N THR A 423 -26.88 -0.08 3.74
CA THR A 423 -25.73 -0.09 2.83
C THR A 423 -25.23 1.33 2.59
N LYS A 424 -26.12 2.29 2.33
CA LYS A 424 -25.72 3.67 2.13
C LYS A 424 -24.95 4.21 3.35
N LYS A 425 -25.50 4.06 4.56
CA LYS A 425 -24.86 4.55 5.79
C LYS A 425 -23.52 3.87 6.08
N ALA A 426 -23.45 2.55 5.87
CA ALA A 426 -22.24 1.77 6.05
C ALA A 426 -21.16 2.13 5.00
N ASN A 427 -21.55 2.31 3.74
CA ASN A 427 -20.64 2.72 2.67
C ASN A 427 -20.23 4.20 2.79
N GLU A 428 -21.09 5.11 3.24
CA GLU A 428 -20.69 6.49 3.56
C GLU A 428 -19.62 6.51 4.67
N PHE A 429 -19.75 5.66 5.69
CA PHE A 429 -18.69 5.46 6.68
C PHE A 429 -17.41 4.89 6.05
N ARG A 430 -17.50 3.78 5.29
CA ARG A 430 -16.36 3.16 4.59
C ARG A 430 -15.60 4.19 3.75
N TYR A 431 -16.32 4.88 2.87
CA TYR A 431 -15.74 5.86 1.94
C TYR A 431 -15.08 7.02 2.67
N ARG A 432 -15.63 7.44 3.83
CA ARG A 432 -14.99 8.47 4.67
C ARG A 432 -13.64 8.01 5.24
N HIS A 433 -13.46 6.71 5.50
CA HIS A 433 -12.27 6.11 6.10
C HIS A 433 -11.35 5.40 5.09
N LEU A 434 -11.61 5.50 3.77
CA LEU A 434 -10.72 4.94 2.75
C LEU A 434 -9.27 5.46 2.80
N PRO A 435 -8.96 6.73 3.16
CA PRO A 435 -7.57 7.15 3.33
C PRO A 435 -6.83 6.36 4.42
N TYR A 436 -7.51 5.99 5.51
CA TYR A 436 -6.98 5.10 6.55
C TYR A 436 -6.85 3.65 6.05
N LEU A 437 -7.91 3.06 5.48
CA LEU A 437 -7.86 1.68 4.96
C LEU A 437 -6.78 1.51 3.88
N TYR A 438 -6.65 2.50 2.99
CA TYR A 438 -5.61 2.53 1.96
C TYR A 438 -4.22 2.61 2.57
N SER A 439 -4.02 3.41 3.62
CA SER A 439 -2.75 3.47 4.36
C SER A 439 -2.38 2.16 5.02
N LEU A 440 -3.36 1.39 5.52
CA LEU A 440 -3.13 0.03 6.02
C LEU A 440 -2.67 -0.92 4.91
N HIS A 441 -3.32 -0.89 3.74
CA HIS A 441 -2.85 -1.66 2.57
C HIS A 441 -1.45 -1.24 2.13
N TYR A 442 -1.18 0.06 2.07
CA TYR A 442 0.14 0.60 1.71
C TYR A 442 1.23 0.13 2.68
N ARG A 443 0.94 0.16 3.99
CA ARG A 443 1.82 -0.36 5.04
C ARG A 443 2.05 -1.86 4.90
N ALA A 444 1.00 -2.64 4.65
CA ALA A 444 1.10 -4.10 4.45
C ALA A 444 1.93 -4.45 3.21
N SER A 445 1.77 -3.72 2.10
CA SER A 445 2.58 -3.91 0.88
C SER A 445 4.04 -3.47 1.08
N LEU A 446 4.30 -2.38 1.80
CA LEU A 446 5.66 -1.91 2.08
C LEU A 446 6.41 -2.79 3.09
N TYR A 447 5.76 -3.27 4.15
CA TYR A 447 6.44 -3.85 5.32
C TYR A 447 5.97 -5.27 5.69
N GLY A 448 4.88 -5.76 5.11
CA GLY A 448 4.18 -6.95 5.57
C GLY A 448 3.27 -6.68 6.76
N GLY A 449 2.63 -7.72 7.28
CA GLY A 449 1.62 -7.62 8.36
C GLY A 449 0.19 -7.62 7.84
N THR A 450 -0.75 -7.24 8.70
CA THR A 450 -2.20 -7.42 8.50
C THR A 450 -2.95 -6.09 8.28
N VAL A 451 -4.06 -6.11 7.53
CA VAL A 451 -4.99 -4.97 7.40
C VAL A 451 -6.22 -5.18 8.29
N VAL A 452 -6.88 -6.33 8.15
CA VAL A 452 -7.93 -6.80 9.07
C VAL A 452 -7.29 -7.78 10.04
N ARG A 453 -7.40 -7.56 11.36
CA ARG A 453 -6.70 -8.38 12.35
C ARG A 453 -7.56 -8.80 13.55
N PRO A 454 -7.31 -9.99 14.14
CA PRO A 454 -7.90 -10.37 15.42
C PRO A 454 -7.55 -9.43 16.56
N VAL A 455 -8.46 -9.29 17.52
CA VAL A 455 -8.26 -8.41 18.68
C VAL A 455 -6.98 -8.77 19.44
N PHE A 456 -6.68 -10.06 19.63
CA PHE A 456 -5.47 -10.48 20.34
C PHE A 456 -4.14 -10.08 19.68
N PHE A 457 -4.12 -9.67 18.40
CA PHE A 457 -2.88 -9.17 17.76
C PHE A 457 -2.35 -7.90 18.43
N GLU A 458 -3.26 -7.07 18.95
CA GLU A 458 -2.92 -5.81 19.63
C GLU A 458 -2.92 -5.92 21.17
N PHE A 459 -3.49 -6.99 21.72
CA PHE A 459 -3.76 -7.16 23.15
C PHE A 459 -3.34 -8.56 23.64
N VAL A 460 -2.09 -8.94 23.39
CA VAL A 460 -1.54 -10.29 23.68
C VAL A 460 -1.51 -10.68 25.17
N ASN A 461 -1.63 -9.71 26.09
CA ASN A 461 -1.70 -9.98 27.52
C ASN A 461 -3.14 -10.17 28.03
N ASP A 462 -4.14 -9.93 27.17
CA ASP A 462 -5.55 -10.02 27.50
C ASP A 462 -6.10 -11.41 27.14
N PRO A 463 -6.40 -12.28 28.13
CA PRO A 463 -6.89 -13.64 27.85
C PRO A 463 -8.29 -13.65 27.23
N VAL A 464 -9.08 -12.57 27.35
CA VAL A 464 -10.39 -12.47 26.70
C VAL A 464 -10.23 -12.23 25.21
N ALA A 465 -9.22 -11.46 24.79
CA ALA A 465 -8.98 -11.15 23.39
C ALA A 465 -8.74 -12.41 22.51
N TYR A 466 -8.24 -13.50 23.09
CA TYR A 466 -8.02 -14.78 22.42
C TYR A 466 -9.30 -15.60 22.16
N THR A 467 -10.40 -15.32 22.85
CA THR A 467 -11.68 -16.05 22.69
C THR A 467 -12.65 -15.36 21.72
N ILE A 468 -12.25 -14.20 21.21
CA ILE A 468 -13.06 -13.32 20.37
C ILE A 468 -12.91 -13.70 18.90
N SER A 469 -14.04 -14.00 18.24
CA SER A 469 -14.11 -14.41 16.83
C SER A 469 -15.03 -13.56 15.94
N HIS A 470 -15.91 -12.74 16.53
CA HIS A 470 -16.97 -12.01 15.82
C HIS A 470 -16.77 -10.47 15.79
N GLN A 471 -15.85 -9.92 16.58
CA GLN A 471 -15.38 -8.53 16.44
C GLN A 471 -13.90 -8.56 16.02
N PHE A 472 -13.49 -7.56 15.24
CA PHE A 472 -12.16 -7.50 14.62
C PHE A 472 -11.66 -6.05 14.57
N LEU A 473 -10.41 -5.88 14.16
CA LEU A 473 -9.78 -4.58 13.99
C LEU A 473 -9.50 -4.26 12.52
N TRP A 474 -9.69 -3.00 12.13
CA TRP A 474 -8.95 -2.38 11.04
C TRP A 474 -7.66 -1.80 11.61
N GLY A 475 -6.52 -2.33 11.16
CA GLY A 475 -5.20 -1.97 11.65
C GLY A 475 -5.09 -2.12 13.17
N PRO A 476 -4.34 -1.25 13.84
CA PRO A 476 -4.25 -1.25 15.30
C PRO A 476 -5.32 -0.40 16.01
N ALA A 477 -6.17 0.34 15.27
CA ALA A 477 -6.81 1.55 15.79
C ALA A 477 -8.35 1.58 15.75
N MET A 478 -9.03 0.67 15.07
CA MET A 478 -10.50 0.71 14.95
C MET A 478 -11.10 -0.68 15.19
N ILE A 479 -11.89 -0.86 16.27
CA ILE A 479 -12.70 -2.06 16.51
C ILE A 479 -14.00 -1.97 15.73
N ILE A 480 -14.41 -3.08 15.11
CA ILE A 480 -15.68 -3.29 14.43
C ILE A 480 -16.40 -4.46 15.10
N ALA A 481 -17.64 -4.25 15.55
CA ALA A 481 -18.47 -5.26 16.19
C ALA A 481 -19.85 -5.40 15.50
N PRO A 482 -19.99 -6.32 14.53
CA PRO A 482 -21.23 -6.56 13.79
C PRO A 482 -22.29 -7.34 14.60
N VAL A 483 -23.56 -7.21 14.19
CA VAL A 483 -24.63 -8.13 14.61
C VAL A 483 -24.55 -9.39 13.75
N VAL A 484 -24.38 -10.55 14.40
CA VAL A 484 -24.16 -11.85 13.73
C VAL A 484 -25.28 -12.88 14.01
N LYS A 485 -26.43 -12.43 14.53
CA LYS A 485 -27.59 -13.29 14.85
C LYS A 485 -28.90 -12.61 14.45
N GLU A 486 -29.87 -13.43 14.05
CA GLU A 486 -31.20 -13.01 13.62
C GLU A 486 -32.02 -12.38 14.75
N GLY A 487 -32.80 -11.34 14.42
CA GLY A 487 -33.67 -10.61 15.36
C GLY A 487 -32.96 -9.72 16.39
N GLU A 488 -31.63 -9.76 16.48
CA GLU A 488 -30.88 -8.95 17.44
C GLU A 488 -30.83 -7.47 17.02
N VAL A 489 -31.11 -6.57 17.96
CA VAL A 489 -31.04 -5.10 17.78
C VAL A 489 -29.97 -4.44 18.66
N SER A 490 -29.08 -5.26 19.22
CA SER A 490 -27.93 -4.89 20.04
C SER A 490 -26.83 -5.93 19.91
N VAL A 491 -25.60 -5.59 20.29
CA VAL A 491 -24.47 -6.51 20.29
C VAL A 491 -23.64 -6.33 21.56
N ASP A 492 -23.19 -7.44 22.15
CA ASP A 492 -22.21 -7.43 23.23
C ASP A 492 -20.82 -7.22 22.63
N VAL A 493 -20.12 -6.19 23.10
CA VAL A 493 -18.78 -5.81 22.61
C VAL A 493 -17.80 -5.84 23.76
N TYR A 494 -16.64 -6.45 23.54
CA TYR A 494 -15.51 -6.39 24.45
C TYR A 494 -14.53 -5.29 24.01
N LEU A 495 -14.30 -4.30 24.88
CA LEU A 495 -13.32 -3.24 24.68
C LEU A 495 -12.09 -3.48 25.58
N PRO A 496 -10.93 -3.86 25.02
CA PRO A 496 -9.72 -4.20 25.79
C PRO A 496 -9.27 -3.13 26.79
N GLN A 497 -8.85 -3.57 27.98
CA GLN A 497 -8.59 -2.71 29.12
C GLN A 497 -7.37 -1.78 28.96
N GLU A 498 -6.41 -2.14 28.12
CA GLU A 498 -5.13 -1.44 27.94
C GLU A 498 -5.23 -0.11 27.16
N SER A 499 -6.42 0.31 26.72
CA SER A 499 -6.60 1.52 25.91
C SER A 499 -7.92 2.22 26.20
N LYS A 500 -7.99 3.54 25.93
CA LYS A 500 -9.28 4.24 25.82
C LYS A 500 -9.95 3.86 24.50
N TRP A 501 -11.28 3.91 24.46
CA TRP A 501 -12.06 3.65 23.25
C TRP A 501 -13.12 4.73 23.06
N TYR A 502 -13.16 5.35 21.88
CA TYR A 502 -14.10 6.40 21.51
C TYR A 502 -15.07 5.87 20.48
N SER A 503 -16.38 6.04 20.69
CA SER A 503 -17.34 5.48 19.73
C SER A 503 -17.52 6.35 18.48
N MET A 504 -17.80 5.69 17.37
CA MET A 504 -18.22 6.30 16.11
C MET A 504 -19.74 6.25 15.90
N TYR A 505 -20.50 5.83 16.92
CA TYR A 505 -21.95 5.70 16.85
C TYR A 505 -22.65 7.03 17.13
N ASP A 506 -23.61 7.43 16.28
CA ASP A 506 -24.22 8.77 16.24
C ASP A 506 -24.60 9.36 17.62
N SER A 507 -25.23 8.58 18.50
CA SER A 507 -25.72 9.07 19.80
C SER A 507 -24.65 9.19 20.90
N TYR A 508 -23.43 8.71 20.65
CA TYR A 508 -22.28 8.83 21.57
C TYR A 508 -20.95 9.03 20.78
N TYR A 509 -21.04 9.75 19.66
CA TYR A 509 -19.93 10.02 18.75
C TYR A 509 -18.79 10.78 19.46
N GLY A 510 -17.57 10.28 19.32
CA GLY A 510 -16.37 10.82 19.94
C GLY A 510 -16.32 10.72 21.47
N VAL A 511 -17.32 10.10 22.11
CA VAL A 511 -17.38 9.93 23.57
C VAL A 511 -16.61 8.67 23.98
N ALA A 512 -15.81 8.78 25.04
CA ALA A 512 -15.08 7.66 25.62
C ALA A 512 -16.04 6.63 26.24
N GLN A 513 -15.77 5.35 26.02
CA GLN A 513 -16.62 4.23 26.40
C GLN A 513 -16.05 3.45 27.60
N THR A 514 -16.86 2.55 28.17
CA THR A 514 -16.43 1.70 29.29
C THR A 514 -15.71 0.46 28.75
N ASN A 515 -14.51 0.19 29.29
CA ASN A 515 -13.72 -0.98 28.93
C ASN A 515 -14.29 -2.28 29.55
N GLY A 516 -14.05 -3.41 28.88
CA GLY A 516 -14.64 -4.71 29.19
C GLY A 516 -15.85 -5.01 28.33
N ASN A 517 -16.70 -5.94 28.78
CA ASN A 517 -17.95 -6.27 28.10
C ASN A 517 -19.00 -5.17 28.32
N SER A 518 -19.66 -4.73 27.26
CA SER A 518 -20.84 -3.86 27.30
C SER A 518 -21.74 -4.11 26.10
N THR A 519 -23.06 -4.04 26.31
CA THR A 519 -24.06 -4.20 25.27
C THR A 519 -24.35 -2.86 24.60
N TYR A 520 -24.19 -2.77 23.28
CA TYR A 520 -24.40 -1.54 22.51
C TYR A 520 -25.62 -1.67 21.58
N PRO A 521 -26.41 -0.59 21.39
CA PRO A 521 -27.52 -0.60 20.45
C PRO A 521 -27.01 -0.75 19.01
N ALA A 522 -27.69 -1.60 18.23
CA ALA A 522 -27.42 -1.83 16.82
C ALA A 522 -28.73 -2.01 16.02
N PRO A 523 -29.70 -1.08 16.08
CA PRO A 523 -30.91 -1.13 15.26
C PRO A 523 -30.57 -1.09 13.76
N TRP A 524 -31.51 -1.50 12.91
CA TRP A 524 -31.32 -1.52 11.45
C TRP A 524 -30.95 -0.14 10.85
N THR A 525 -31.30 0.95 11.54
CA THR A 525 -31.06 2.35 11.12
C THR A 525 -29.70 2.93 11.55
N SER A 526 -28.91 2.19 12.32
CA SER A 526 -27.57 2.62 12.76
C SER A 526 -26.46 2.09 11.85
N LEU A 527 -25.25 2.61 12.06
CA LEU A 527 -24.04 1.84 11.73
C LEU A 527 -23.93 0.67 12.72
N ILE A 528 -23.16 -0.37 12.39
CA ILE A 528 -22.71 -1.30 13.43
C ILE A 528 -21.81 -0.57 14.45
N PRO A 529 -21.75 -1.02 15.72
CA PRO A 529 -20.83 -0.44 16.69
C PRO A 529 -19.36 -0.49 16.23
N VAL A 530 -18.77 0.70 16.12
CA VAL A 530 -17.37 0.94 15.75
C VAL A 530 -16.74 1.87 16.78
N PHE A 531 -15.48 1.59 17.14
CA PHE A 531 -14.76 2.30 18.18
C PHE A 531 -13.32 2.59 17.76
N ILE A 532 -12.86 3.84 17.89
CA ILE A 532 -11.47 4.23 17.67
C ILE A 532 -10.69 4.11 18.98
N ARG A 533 -9.53 3.48 18.92
CA ARG A 533 -8.57 3.33 20.03
C ARG A 533 -7.90 4.67 20.32
N GLY A 534 -7.86 5.06 21.59
CA GLY A 534 -7.06 6.20 22.05
C GLY A 534 -5.56 5.95 21.82
N GLY A 535 -4.84 6.99 21.41
CA GLY A 535 -3.44 6.94 20.98
C GLY A 535 -3.26 7.01 19.46
N TYR A 536 -4.34 7.12 18.68
CA TYR A 536 -4.28 7.04 17.22
C TYR A 536 -4.88 8.25 16.48
N ILE A 537 -4.25 8.61 15.36
CA ILE A 537 -4.71 9.64 14.42
C ILE A 537 -5.06 8.94 13.10
N LEU A 538 -6.27 9.14 12.58
CA LEU A 538 -6.77 8.44 11.39
C LEU A 538 -7.10 9.45 10.27
N PRO A 539 -6.44 9.40 9.09
CA PRO A 539 -6.78 10.25 7.97
C PRO A 539 -8.13 9.85 7.34
N ARG A 540 -8.95 10.85 7.01
CA ARG A 540 -10.28 10.70 6.38
C ARG A 540 -10.51 11.73 5.28
N GLN A 541 -11.51 11.51 4.43
CA GLN A 541 -12.02 12.48 3.44
C GLN A 541 -13.55 12.43 3.43
N ALA A 542 -14.25 13.49 3.06
CA ALA A 542 -15.70 13.39 2.88
C ALA A 542 -16.06 12.31 1.83
N SER A 543 -17.12 11.53 2.09
CA SER A 543 -17.57 10.46 1.17
C SER A 543 -18.17 11.02 -0.12
N ALA A 544 -18.20 10.18 -1.17
CA ALA A 544 -18.88 10.46 -2.44
C ALA A 544 -19.40 9.16 -3.06
N LEU A 545 -20.09 9.24 -4.20
CA LEU A 545 -20.67 8.07 -4.88
C LEU A 545 -19.62 7.13 -5.50
N THR A 546 -18.41 7.63 -5.79
CA THR A 546 -17.25 6.85 -6.23
C THR A 546 -15.96 7.42 -5.62
N THR A 547 -14.90 6.62 -5.57
CA THR A 547 -13.58 7.08 -5.09
C THR A 547 -12.97 8.16 -5.99
N VAL A 548 -13.23 8.15 -7.30
CA VAL A 548 -12.80 9.20 -8.24
C VAL A 548 -13.36 10.58 -7.85
N LEU A 549 -14.55 10.61 -7.25
CA LEU A 549 -15.14 11.81 -6.68
C LEU A 549 -14.63 12.06 -5.24
N ALA A 550 -14.57 11.02 -4.39
CA ALA A 550 -14.17 11.16 -2.99
C ALA A 550 -12.72 11.67 -2.83
N ARG A 551 -11.79 11.21 -3.68
CA ARG A 551 -10.38 11.64 -3.69
C ARG A 551 -10.20 13.14 -3.99
N LYS A 552 -11.21 13.82 -4.53
CA LYS A 552 -11.22 15.28 -4.78
C LYS A 552 -11.68 16.09 -3.55
N ASN A 553 -12.24 15.43 -2.54
CA ASN A 553 -12.67 16.08 -1.30
C ASN A 553 -11.46 16.39 -0.41
N LYS A 554 -11.65 17.35 0.51
CA LYS A 554 -10.60 17.75 1.47
C LYS A 554 -10.37 16.67 2.52
N PHE A 555 -9.17 16.65 3.10
CA PHE A 555 -8.80 15.73 4.18
C PHE A 555 -9.32 16.20 5.54
N GLU A 556 -9.46 15.22 6.44
CA GLU A 556 -9.94 15.38 7.81
C GLU A 556 -9.14 14.48 8.78
N LEU A 557 -8.96 14.95 10.03
CA LEU A 557 -8.64 14.14 11.24
C LEU A 557 -9.87 13.26 11.62
N VAL A 558 -10.29 13.16 12.88
CA VAL A 558 -9.84 12.41 14.08
C VAL A 558 -8.38 12.30 14.51
N VAL A 559 -8.14 12.89 15.69
CA VAL A 559 -7.12 12.59 16.68
C VAL A 559 -7.84 11.99 17.91
N ALA A 560 -7.62 10.70 18.23
CA ALA A 560 -8.23 10.06 19.41
C ALA A 560 -7.19 9.93 20.53
N LEU A 561 -7.34 10.66 21.63
CA LEU A 561 -6.29 10.75 22.66
C LEU A 561 -6.22 9.52 23.57
N ASP A 562 -5.02 9.10 23.94
CA ASP A 562 -4.81 8.06 24.94
C ASP A 562 -4.94 8.60 26.39
N SER A 563 -4.46 7.84 27.37
CA SER A 563 -4.39 8.27 28.77
C SER A 563 -3.26 9.26 29.07
N SER A 564 -2.31 9.48 28.14
CA SER A 564 -1.25 10.49 28.21
C SER A 564 -1.58 11.77 27.41
N ASN A 565 -2.83 11.93 26.98
CA ASN A 565 -3.32 13.04 26.14
C ASN A 565 -2.54 13.19 24.82
N SER A 566 -2.06 12.06 24.29
CA SER A 566 -1.27 11.97 23.08
C SER A 566 -1.94 11.04 22.05
N ALA A 567 -1.59 11.22 20.79
CA ALA A 567 -1.97 10.30 19.71
C ALA A 567 -0.96 10.39 18.57
N SER A 568 -0.76 9.30 17.82
CA SER A 568 0.06 9.34 16.60
C SER A 568 -0.59 8.56 15.45
N GLY A 569 -0.14 8.82 14.24
CA GLY A 569 -0.66 8.17 13.05
C GLY A 569 0.22 8.37 11.84
N GLU A 570 -0.18 7.75 10.73
CA GLU A 570 0.51 7.90 9.45
C GLU A 570 -0.49 7.91 8.30
N PHE A 571 -0.06 8.48 7.18
CA PHE A 571 -0.86 8.57 5.97
C PHE A 571 -0.01 8.34 4.73
N PHE A 572 -0.44 7.41 3.88
CA PHE A 572 0.15 7.15 2.57
C PHE A 572 -0.77 7.64 1.46
N TRP A 573 -0.22 8.39 0.51
CA TRP A 573 -0.98 8.90 -0.63
C TRP A 573 -0.15 8.87 -1.92
N ASP A 574 -0.67 8.19 -2.93
CA ASP A 574 -0.19 8.18 -4.31
C ASP A 574 -1.32 8.62 -5.26
N ASP A 575 -1.14 8.46 -6.57
CA ASP A 575 -2.20 8.75 -7.55
C ASP A 575 -3.40 7.78 -7.46
N GLY A 576 -3.19 6.61 -6.84
CA GLY A 576 -4.16 5.56 -6.59
C GLY A 576 -4.29 4.50 -7.69
N ASP A 577 -3.55 4.59 -8.80
CA ASP A 577 -3.81 3.80 -10.00
C ASP A 577 -2.59 3.56 -10.94
N SER A 578 -1.47 4.26 -10.78
CA SER A 578 -0.25 3.94 -11.52
C SER A 578 0.34 2.60 -11.09
N ILE A 579 0.90 1.85 -12.04
CA ILE A 579 1.60 0.59 -11.77
C ILE A 579 2.78 0.88 -10.82
N PRO A 580 2.84 0.26 -9.62
CA PRO A 580 4.00 0.37 -8.77
C PRO A 580 5.18 -0.40 -9.34
N SER A 581 6.37 0.16 -9.14
CA SER A 581 7.65 -0.51 -9.31
C SER A 581 7.76 -1.76 -8.43
N ASP A 582 8.58 -2.74 -8.84
CA ASP A 582 8.77 -4.00 -8.09
C ASP A 582 9.23 -3.76 -6.64
N ASP A 583 10.07 -2.75 -6.43
CA ASP A 583 10.23 -2.12 -5.12
C ASP A 583 9.25 -0.95 -4.96
N LEU A 584 8.19 -1.16 -4.19
CA LEU A 584 7.20 -0.15 -3.85
C LEU A 584 7.81 1.06 -3.10
N SER A 585 8.97 0.90 -2.45
CA SER A 585 9.67 2.02 -1.78
C SER A 585 10.10 3.11 -2.77
N THR A 586 10.38 2.73 -4.02
CA THR A 586 10.75 3.64 -5.11
C THR A 586 9.54 4.22 -5.86
N HIS A 587 8.32 3.75 -5.59
CA HIS A 587 7.11 4.31 -6.20
C HIS A 587 6.90 5.78 -5.80
N ASN A 588 6.22 6.54 -6.65
CA ASN A 588 5.90 7.93 -6.39
C ASN A 588 4.71 8.02 -5.42
N PHE A 589 5.00 8.25 -4.14
CA PHE A 589 3.99 8.41 -3.09
C PHE A 589 4.49 9.35 -2.01
N CYS A 590 3.57 10.12 -1.44
CA CYS A 590 3.79 10.93 -0.27
C CYS A 590 3.50 10.11 0.99
N HIS A 591 4.34 10.27 2.01
CA HIS A 591 4.14 9.72 3.35
C HIS A 591 4.15 10.86 4.35
N PHE A 592 3.21 10.81 5.29
CA PHE A 592 3.12 11.73 6.41
C PHE A 592 3.05 10.96 7.71
N THR A 593 3.70 11.47 8.74
CA THR A 593 3.45 11.08 10.14
C THR A 593 2.76 12.21 10.88
N PHE A 594 1.85 11.84 11.77
CA PHE A 594 1.11 12.75 12.63
C PHE A 594 1.45 12.43 14.08
N ASP A 595 1.77 13.45 14.86
CA ASP A 595 1.94 13.35 16.31
C ASP A 595 1.17 14.48 16.98
N PHE A 596 0.24 14.14 17.86
CA PHE A 596 -0.50 15.09 18.66
C PHE A 596 -0.16 14.92 20.14
N LYS A 597 0.03 16.04 20.83
CA LYS A 597 0.16 16.06 22.29
C LYS A 597 -0.57 17.27 22.86
N ALA A 598 -1.34 17.06 23.92
CA ALA A 598 -1.95 18.13 24.72
C ALA A 598 -1.45 18.09 26.17
N ASP A 599 -1.06 19.26 26.66
CA ASP A 599 -0.53 19.50 28.00
C ASP A 599 -1.19 20.75 28.60
N ASN A 600 -1.35 20.77 29.92
CA ASN A 600 -2.00 21.87 30.63
C ASN A 600 -1.17 23.17 30.60
N ASP A 601 0.16 23.05 30.57
CA ASP A 601 1.07 24.19 30.73
C ASP A 601 1.67 24.67 29.39
N SER A 602 1.72 23.80 28.38
CA SER A 602 2.28 24.10 27.05
C SER A 602 1.26 24.10 25.91
N GLY A 603 -0.02 23.84 26.19
CA GLY A 603 -1.09 23.84 25.21
C GLY A 603 -1.16 22.54 24.41
N ALA A 604 -1.66 22.61 23.17
CA ALA A 604 -1.84 21.44 22.32
C ALA A 604 -1.24 21.66 20.93
N THR A 605 -0.47 20.67 20.47
CA THR A 605 0.28 20.72 19.22
C THR A 605 -0.05 19.49 18.39
N LEU A 606 -0.46 19.71 17.13
CA LEU A 606 -0.45 18.71 16.08
C LEU A 606 0.78 18.94 15.20
N THR A 607 1.74 18.03 15.27
CA THR A 607 2.90 17.99 14.37
C THR A 607 2.56 17.11 13.17
N ILE A 608 2.73 17.62 11.95
CA ILE A 608 2.61 16.84 10.72
C ILE A 608 3.92 16.90 9.97
N VAL A 609 4.57 15.75 9.78
CA VAL A 609 5.87 15.66 9.09
C VAL A 609 5.67 14.93 7.77
N LYS A 610 6.06 15.56 6.66
CA LYS A 610 6.13 14.92 5.33
C LYS A 610 7.42 14.08 5.25
N THR A 611 7.35 12.84 5.72
CA THR A 611 8.47 11.90 5.79
C THR A 611 8.92 11.38 4.43
N LYS A 612 8.06 11.43 3.40
CA LYS A 612 8.44 11.22 2.00
C LYS A 612 7.72 12.20 1.07
N SER A 613 8.48 12.82 0.16
CA SER A 613 7.95 13.67 -0.91
C SER A 613 7.54 12.86 -2.15
N CYS A 614 6.55 13.38 -2.87
CA CYS A 614 6.06 12.89 -4.15
C CYS A 614 6.04 14.02 -5.19
N THR A 615 6.13 13.66 -6.48
CA THR A 615 6.13 14.60 -7.61
C THR A 615 4.82 14.48 -8.38
N ASP A 616 4.26 15.58 -8.88
CA ASP A 616 3.08 15.60 -9.76
C ASP A 616 1.79 14.98 -9.17
N ILE A 617 1.74 14.73 -7.85
CA ILE A 617 0.55 14.26 -7.14
C ILE A 617 -0.12 15.45 -6.45
N THR A 618 -1.28 15.86 -6.95
CA THR A 618 -2.10 16.90 -6.29
C THR A 618 -2.67 16.36 -4.98
N PHE A 619 -2.38 17.05 -3.88
CA PHE A 619 -2.86 16.69 -2.55
C PHE A 619 -3.94 17.69 -2.08
N PRO A 620 -5.20 17.25 -1.85
CA PRO A 620 -6.24 18.10 -1.27
C PRO A 620 -5.83 18.69 0.09
N TYR A 621 -6.31 19.88 0.41
CA TYR A 621 -6.05 20.52 1.70
C TYR A 621 -6.61 19.71 2.88
N LEU A 622 -5.95 19.80 4.04
CA LEU A 622 -6.56 19.45 5.33
C LEU A 622 -7.42 20.63 5.76
N GLU A 623 -8.70 20.36 6.05
CA GLU A 623 -9.62 21.41 6.50
C GLU A 623 -10.26 21.12 7.84
N ASN A 624 -10.51 19.84 8.18
CA ASN A 624 -11.19 19.45 9.41
C ASN A 624 -10.24 18.71 10.36
N ILE A 625 -10.22 19.09 11.63
CA ILE A 625 -9.54 18.36 12.70
C ILE A 625 -10.53 18.15 13.85
N GLU A 626 -10.88 16.88 14.09
CA GLU A 626 -11.67 16.47 15.25
C GLU A 626 -10.70 15.88 16.29
N VAL A 627 -10.77 16.30 17.56
CA VAL A 627 -9.94 15.75 18.66
C VAL A 627 -10.86 15.19 19.74
N PHE A 628 -10.74 13.89 20.03
CA PHE A 628 -11.56 13.19 21.03
C PHE A 628 -10.82 13.02 22.35
N GLY A 629 -11.52 13.27 23.46
CA GLY A 629 -10.98 13.16 24.81
C GLY A 629 -10.08 14.32 25.25
N TYR A 630 -10.20 15.47 24.61
CA TYR A 630 -9.42 16.67 24.93
C TYR A 630 -9.85 17.25 26.30
N PRO A 631 -8.99 17.24 27.34
CA PRO A 631 -9.42 17.47 28.72
C PRO A 631 -9.31 18.94 29.18
N PHE A 632 -8.89 19.85 28.30
CA PHE A 632 -8.60 21.25 28.62
C PHE A 632 -9.59 22.19 27.91
N TYR A 633 -9.69 23.45 28.34
CA TYR A 633 -10.42 24.48 27.60
C TYR A 633 -9.50 25.14 26.57
N PRO A 634 -9.71 24.97 25.25
CA PRO A 634 -8.80 25.50 24.24
C PRO A 634 -9.13 26.97 23.89
N ASP A 635 -8.10 27.79 23.73
CA ASP A 635 -8.22 29.17 23.22
C ASP A 635 -8.08 29.17 21.69
N LEU A 636 -9.06 28.56 21.02
CA LEU A 636 -9.06 28.33 19.56
C LEU A 636 -8.90 29.61 18.71
N PRO A 637 -9.38 30.82 19.12
CA PRO A 637 -9.05 32.08 18.44
C PRO A 637 -7.56 32.45 18.40
N LYS A 638 -6.71 31.79 19.21
CA LYS A 638 -5.25 31.96 19.21
C LYS A 638 -4.52 30.77 18.59
N ALA A 639 -5.22 29.90 17.85
CA ALA A 639 -4.57 28.84 17.10
C ALA A 639 -3.51 29.40 16.15
N THR A 640 -2.40 28.68 16.03
CA THR A 640 -1.31 29.02 15.11
C THR A 640 -0.95 27.82 14.23
N VAL A 641 -0.53 28.11 13.00
CA VAL A 641 0.10 27.14 12.09
C VAL A 641 1.51 27.63 11.84
N ASN A 642 2.52 26.79 12.12
CA ASN A 642 3.94 27.13 12.04
C ASN A 642 4.27 28.48 12.72
N GLY A 643 3.74 28.69 13.94
CA GLY A 643 3.91 29.92 14.73
C GLY A 643 3.05 31.12 14.29
N ASN A 644 2.47 31.10 13.08
CA ASN A 644 1.65 32.18 12.55
C ASN A 644 0.17 32.04 12.95
N PRO A 645 -0.52 33.10 13.43
CA PRO A 645 -1.95 33.05 13.74
C PRO A 645 -2.80 32.65 12.54
N VAL A 646 -3.69 31.66 12.71
CA VAL A 646 -4.61 31.20 11.66
C VAL A 646 -6.03 31.66 11.93
N THR A 647 -6.75 32.05 10.87
CA THR A 647 -8.19 32.34 10.97
C THR A 647 -8.97 31.05 10.70
N LEU A 648 -9.71 30.57 11.70
CA LEU A 648 -10.57 29.41 11.59
C LEU A 648 -11.95 29.81 11.00
N ASP A 649 -12.48 29.01 10.06
CA ASP A 649 -13.82 29.23 9.49
C ASP A 649 -14.91 28.87 10.51
N SER A 650 -14.71 27.79 11.28
CA SER A 650 -15.53 27.44 12.44
C SER A 650 -14.75 26.59 13.44
N TYR A 651 -15.14 26.65 14.71
CA TYR A 651 -14.57 25.84 15.76
C TYR A 651 -15.60 25.62 16.87
N ASP A 652 -15.49 24.49 17.57
CA ASP A 652 -16.35 24.14 18.70
C ASP A 652 -15.57 23.33 19.75
N TYR A 653 -15.95 23.47 21.02
CA TYR A 653 -15.46 22.64 22.11
C TYR A 653 -16.59 22.32 23.09
N SER A 654 -16.86 21.04 23.26
CA SER A 654 -17.83 20.52 24.23
C SER A 654 -17.11 19.98 25.48
N PRO A 655 -17.19 20.64 26.65
CA PRO A 655 -16.64 20.13 27.90
C PRO A 655 -17.45 18.95 28.48
N PHE A 656 -18.59 18.60 27.88
CA PHE A 656 -19.39 17.43 28.28
C PHE A 656 -18.93 16.16 27.57
N THR A 657 -18.48 16.28 26.32
CA THR A 657 -17.99 15.14 25.52
C THR A 657 -16.46 15.12 25.37
N ASN A 658 -15.78 16.20 25.76
CA ASN A 658 -14.34 16.43 25.57
C ASN A 658 -13.93 16.33 24.09
N ILE A 659 -14.73 16.94 23.21
CA ILE A 659 -14.50 16.97 21.77
C ILE A 659 -14.16 18.40 21.35
N VAL A 660 -13.06 18.56 20.62
CA VAL A 660 -12.70 19.79 19.90
C VAL A 660 -12.90 19.55 18.42
N ASN A 661 -13.63 20.43 17.75
CA ASN A 661 -13.76 20.44 16.29
C ASN A 661 -13.19 21.74 15.74
N ILE A 662 -12.34 21.64 14.72
CA ILE A 662 -11.69 22.77 14.05
C ILE A 662 -11.92 22.63 12.55
N THR A 663 -12.37 23.72 11.91
CA THR A 663 -12.49 23.83 10.46
C THR A 663 -11.83 25.12 9.97
N GLY A 664 -11.00 25.02 8.94
CA GLY A 664 -10.43 26.17 8.24
C GLY A 664 -9.99 25.83 6.83
N LYS A 665 -10.18 26.75 5.88
CA LYS A 665 -9.64 26.62 4.51
C LYS A 665 -8.12 26.58 4.55
N GLY A 666 -7.55 25.49 4.04
CA GLY A 666 -6.11 25.36 3.86
C GLY A 666 -5.32 25.48 5.16
N LEU A 667 -5.81 24.86 6.25
CA LEU A 667 -5.07 24.84 7.54
C LEU A 667 -3.61 24.41 7.35
N ILE A 668 -3.37 23.49 6.40
CA ILE A 668 -2.03 23.13 5.90
C ILE A 668 -2.13 22.97 4.38
N ASP A 669 -1.26 23.67 3.64
CA ASP A 669 -0.97 23.34 2.24
C ASP A 669 0.22 22.38 2.17
N TYR A 670 -0.02 21.18 1.66
CA TYR A 670 0.98 20.11 1.55
C TYR A 670 1.83 20.18 0.26
N ASN A 671 1.48 21.11 -0.64
CA ASN A 671 2.10 21.29 -1.95
C ASN A 671 3.18 22.38 -1.90
N HIS A 672 3.02 23.39 -1.04
CA HIS A 672 4.07 24.38 -0.76
C HIS A 672 5.02 23.84 0.31
N LEU A 673 6.22 23.44 -0.15
CA LEU A 673 7.32 23.08 0.73
C LEU A 673 7.63 24.21 1.71
N ASP A 674 7.94 23.77 2.92
CA ASP A 674 8.30 24.59 4.07
C ASP A 674 9.26 25.73 3.71
N LYS A 675 8.95 26.96 4.15
CA LYS A 675 9.74 28.16 3.84
C LYS A 675 11.15 28.04 4.39
N ASP A 676 11.28 27.35 5.51
CA ASP A 676 12.49 27.11 6.30
C ASP A 676 13.46 26.11 5.60
N HIS A 677 13.03 25.48 4.51
CA HIS A 677 13.81 24.49 3.73
C HIS A 677 14.27 25.01 2.35
N ARG A 678 14.33 26.34 2.15
CA ARG A 678 14.69 26.96 0.87
C ARG A 678 16.14 27.44 0.82
N ILE A 679 16.80 27.17 -0.32
CA ILE A 679 18.19 27.61 -0.59
C ILE A 679 18.15 28.63 -1.74
N ASP A 680 18.63 29.86 -1.50
CA ASP A 680 18.70 30.95 -2.49
C ASP A 680 19.40 30.50 -3.79
N CYS A 681 18.71 30.62 -4.92
CA CYS A 681 19.23 30.30 -6.24
C CYS A 681 19.85 31.52 -6.95
N GLU A 682 19.74 32.71 -6.36
CA GLU A 682 20.26 33.96 -6.89
C GLU A 682 21.21 34.68 -5.92
N PRO A 683 22.34 34.09 -5.48
CA PRO A 683 23.30 34.75 -4.59
C PRO A 683 24.07 35.91 -5.26
N ASP A 684 23.65 36.37 -6.43
CA ASP A 684 24.23 37.48 -7.18
C ASP A 684 24.01 38.83 -6.50
N ARG A 685 24.96 39.73 -6.75
CA ARG A 685 24.92 41.11 -6.22
C ARG A 685 23.82 41.98 -6.82
N ASP A 686 23.49 41.74 -8.09
CA ASP A 686 22.56 42.56 -8.88
C ASP A 686 21.35 41.68 -9.32
N LYS A 687 20.50 41.30 -8.36
CA LYS A 687 19.36 40.40 -8.58
C LYS A 687 18.26 41.06 -9.43
N THR A 688 17.61 40.29 -10.31
CA THR A 688 16.41 40.70 -11.08
C THR A 688 15.48 39.51 -11.25
N SER A 689 14.16 39.68 -11.14
CA SER A 689 13.19 38.55 -11.21
C SER A 689 13.29 37.70 -12.48
N SER A 690 13.69 38.28 -13.61
CA SER A 690 13.95 37.53 -14.85
C SER A 690 15.09 36.49 -14.76
N THR A 691 15.92 36.52 -13.71
CA THR A 691 17.06 35.61 -13.58
C THR A 691 16.65 34.26 -13.00
N CYS A 692 15.57 34.19 -12.20
CA CYS A 692 15.19 32.99 -11.45
C CYS A 692 14.69 31.86 -12.36
N ALA A 693 13.67 32.16 -13.17
CA ALA A 693 13.12 31.21 -14.14
C ALA A 693 14.17 30.77 -15.18
N ASN A 694 15.09 31.66 -15.57
CA ASN A 694 16.17 31.34 -16.51
C ASN A 694 17.21 30.36 -15.92
N ARG A 695 17.28 30.20 -14.60
CA ARG A 695 18.12 29.21 -13.92
C ARG A 695 17.42 27.85 -13.74
N GLY A 696 16.11 27.76 -14.04
CA GLY A 696 15.31 26.57 -13.74
C GLY A 696 14.99 26.43 -12.25
N CYS A 697 15.01 27.54 -11.51
CA CYS A 697 14.67 27.60 -10.10
C CYS A 697 13.20 27.94 -9.86
N ILE A 698 12.76 27.80 -8.61
CA ILE A 698 11.38 28.03 -8.21
C ILE A 698 11.26 29.47 -7.69
N GLU A 699 10.33 30.23 -8.27
CA GLU A 699 9.99 31.59 -7.84
C GLU A 699 8.72 31.55 -6.97
N ASP A 700 8.81 32.08 -5.75
CA ASP A 700 7.67 32.33 -4.86
C ASP A 700 7.50 33.86 -4.69
N PRO A 701 6.55 34.47 -5.43
CA PRO A 701 6.31 35.90 -5.37
C PRO A 701 5.69 36.35 -4.04
N ASP A 702 5.01 35.48 -3.30
CA ASP A 702 4.33 35.83 -2.04
C ASP A 702 5.31 35.97 -0.87
N SER A 703 6.49 35.35 -0.97
CA SER A 703 7.62 35.57 -0.04
C SER A 703 8.46 36.83 -0.35
N SER A 704 8.09 37.64 -1.36
CA SER A 704 8.86 38.82 -1.76
C SER A 704 8.82 39.96 -0.71
N GLY A 705 9.78 39.94 0.21
CA GLY A 705 9.90 40.88 1.33
C GLY A 705 9.84 40.24 2.71
N GLU A 706 9.67 38.91 2.80
CA GLU A 706 9.84 38.17 4.05
C GLU A 706 11.33 38.10 4.42
N GLN A 707 11.65 38.47 5.66
CA GLN A 707 13.02 38.48 6.14
C GLN A 707 13.49 37.04 6.43
N GLY A 708 14.53 36.59 5.73
CA GLY A 708 15.11 35.24 5.92
C GLY A 708 14.68 34.19 4.91
N VAL A 709 13.66 34.44 4.09
CA VAL A 709 13.14 33.46 3.12
C VAL A 709 13.49 33.90 1.69
N PRO A 710 14.25 33.10 0.91
CA PRO A 710 14.55 33.44 -0.48
C PRO A 710 13.33 33.23 -1.38
N SER A 711 12.94 34.28 -2.11
CA SER A 711 11.85 34.24 -3.10
C SER A 711 12.23 33.56 -4.41
N CYS A 712 13.52 33.33 -4.67
CA CYS A 712 13.99 32.42 -5.72
C CYS A 712 14.86 31.34 -5.10
N TYR A 713 14.48 30.07 -5.24
CA TYR A 713 15.16 28.98 -4.56
C TYR A 713 15.36 27.73 -5.42
N PHE A 714 16.37 26.94 -5.06
CA PHE A 714 16.69 25.69 -5.75
C PHE A 714 15.60 24.63 -5.53
N PRO A 715 15.21 23.86 -6.57
CA PRO A 715 14.41 22.65 -6.41
C PRO A 715 15.08 21.64 -5.45
N PRO A 716 14.33 20.89 -4.61
CA PRO A 716 14.89 19.97 -3.62
C PRO A 716 15.80 18.86 -4.17
N ASN A 717 15.67 18.51 -5.45
CA ASN A 717 16.55 17.54 -6.13
C ASN A 717 17.83 18.17 -6.71
N THR A 718 18.18 19.41 -6.33
CA THR A 718 19.42 20.04 -6.78
C THR A 718 20.64 19.43 -6.09
N GLY A 719 21.22 18.40 -6.71
CA GLY A 719 22.46 17.78 -6.21
C GLY A 719 23.07 16.73 -7.13
N TYR A 720 23.58 15.68 -6.50
CA TYR A 720 24.23 14.52 -7.09
C TYR A 720 23.49 13.24 -6.67
N LEU A 721 23.63 12.16 -7.43
CA LEU A 721 23.14 10.82 -7.13
C LEU A 721 24.32 9.93 -6.70
N ALA A 722 24.13 9.06 -5.71
CA ALA A 722 25.15 8.08 -5.30
C ALA A 722 24.95 6.72 -5.99
N SER A 723 26.04 6.08 -6.42
CA SER A 723 26.00 4.85 -7.24
C SER A 723 26.31 3.55 -6.49
N ASN A 724 26.88 3.60 -5.27
CA ASN A 724 27.33 2.41 -4.53
C ASN A 724 26.88 2.37 -3.04
N LEU A 725 25.75 3.01 -2.70
CA LEU A 725 25.18 2.92 -1.35
C LEU A 725 24.72 1.49 -1.01
N GLY A 726 25.18 0.97 0.13
CA GLY A 726 24.75 -0.32 0.68
C GLY A 726 25.88 -1.33 0.91
N SER A 727 27.10 -1.06 0.45
CA SER A 727 28.28 -1.86 0.80
C SER A 727 28.69 -1.57 2.26
N PRO A 728 28.76 -2.57 3.18
CA PRO A 728 29.01 -2.32 4.59
C PRO A 728 30.40 -1.74 4.94
N ASP A 729 31.39 -1.95 4.06
CA ASP A 729 32.80 -1.63 4.33
C ASP A 729 33.33 -0.40 3.57
N ASP A 730 32.59 0.12 2.59
CA ASP A 730 33.08 1.17 1.69
C ASP A 730 32.93 2.57 2.29
N LYS A 731 34.05 3.08 2.85
CA LYS A 731 34.24 4.48 3.26
C LYS A 731 34.38 5.47 2.08
N VAL A 732 33.91 5.08 0.90
CA VAL A 732 33.97 5.81 -0.36
C VAL A 732 32.64 5.65 -1.08
N ILE A 733 31.94 6.76 -1.34
CA ILE A 733 30.72 6.79 -2.13
C ILE A 733 31.00 7.59 -3.40
N HIS A 734 30.74 6.99 -4.57
CA HIS A 734 30.84 7.66 -5.85
C HIS A 734 29.54 8.39 -6.17
N LEU A 735 29.67 9.64 -6.60
CA LEU A 735 28.57 10.58 -6.85
C LEU A 735 28.59 11.02 -8.31
N GLN A 736 27.42 11.02 -8.95
CA GLN A 736 27.23 11.52 -10.32
C GLN A 736 26.23 12.68 -10.30
N LYS A 737 26.51 13.79 -11.00
CA LYS A 737 25.59 14.95 -11.08
C LYS A 737 24.24 14.48 -11.63
N ASP A 738 23.15 14.76 -10.92
CA ASP A 738 21.80 14.41 -11.39
C ASP A 738 21.48 15.19 -12.69
N PRO A 739 21.13 14.52 -13.81
CA PRO A 739 20.71 15.20 -15.04
C PRO A 739 19.49 16.11 -14.87
N LYS A 740 18.68 15.93 -13.82
CA LYS A 740 17.53 16.77 -13.46
C LYS A 740 17.86 17.87 -12.45
N SER A 741 19.07 17.92 -11.91
CA SER A 741 19.51 18.95 -10.98
C SER A 741 19.73 20.27 -11.72
N VAL A 742 19.43 21.39 -11.04
CA VAL A 742 19.70 22.72 -11.59
C VAL A 742 21.18 22.85 -11.95
N LYS A 743 21.43 23.46 -13.12
CA LYS A 743 22.78 23.78 -13.58
C LYS A 743 23.34 24.87 -12.69
N ASN A 744 24.56 24.65 -12.18
CA ASN A 744 25.30 25.66 -11.45
C ASN A 744 25.37 26.96 -12.29
N PRO A 745 24.89 28.10 -11.75
CA PRO A 745 24.70 29.32 -12.53
C PRO A 745 26.00 30.06 -12.85
N PHE A 746 27.11 29.70 -12.18
CA PHE A 746 28.39 30.39 -12.32
C PHE A 746 29.39 29.61 -13.18
N GLN A 747 29.42 28.28 -13.07
CA GLN A 747 30.36 27.41 -13.81
C GLN A 747 29.78 26.02 -14.05
N THR A 748 30.34 25.28 -15.00
CA THR A 748 30.02 23.87 -15.21
C THR A 748 30.46 23.04 -13.99
N ASP A 749 29.51 22.35 -13.36
CA ASP A 749 29.80 21.37 -12.30
C ASP A 749 30.67 20.21 -12.82
N PHE A 750 31.47 19.62 -11.94
CA PHE A 750 32.08 18.32 -12.22
C PHE A 750 30.99 17.25 -12.24
N ASN A 751 30.99 16.38 -13.26
CA ASN A 751 30.00 15.31 -13.39
C ASN A 751 30.16 14.23 -12.32
N ASP A 752 31.40 13.93 -11.91
CA ASP A 752 31.72 12.81 -11.03
C ASP A 752 32.54 13.29 -9.81
N LEU A 753 32.08 12.95 -8.59
CA LEU A 753 32.75 13.22 -7.33
C LEU A 753 32.87 11.95 -6.48
N ASP A 754 33.84 11.92 -5.57
CA ASP A 754 33.97 10.92 -4.52
C ASP A 754 33.73 11.58 -3.15
N PHE A 755 32.81 11.04 -2.36
CA PHE A 755 32.62 11.35 -0.94
C PHE A 755 33.29 10.27 -0.08
N THR A 756 34.17 10.68 0.84
CA THR A 756 34.87 9.75 1.74
C THR A 756 34.84 10.23 3.19
N TRP A 757 34.91 9.30 4.15
CA TRP A 757 34.99 9.64 5.57
C TRP A 757 35.83 8.66 6.39
N SER A 758 36.38 9.15 7.50
CA SER A 758 37.09 8.35 8.50
C SER A 758 36.73 8.78 9.92
N GLU A 759 36.91 7.86 10.87
CA GLU A 759 36.80 8.15 12.30
C GLU A 759 38.16 8.62 12.83
N LEU A 760 38.18 9.73 13.57
CA LEU A 760 39.34 10.24 14.29
C LEU A 760 39.10 10.06 15.81
N GLY A 761 38.92 8.81 16.23
CA GLY A 761 38.47 8.47 17.58
C GLY A 761 37.00 8.80 17.80
N SER A 762 36.72 9.85 18.57
CA SER A 762 35.37 10.35 18.87
C SER A 762 34.81 11.31 17.81
N ALA A 763 35.67 11.86 16.95
CA ALA A 763 35.30 12.78 15.87
C ALA A 763 35.28 12.08 14.50
N VAL A 764 34.76 12.77 13.48
CA VAL A 764 34.72 12.30 12.09
C VAL A 764 35.41 13.30 11.16
N HIS A 765 36.12 12.78 10.16
CA HIS A 765 36.73 13.54 9.07
C HIS A 765 36.02 13.15 7.77
N LEU A 766 35.54 14.13 7.02
CA LEU A 766 34.79 13.93 5.77
C LEU A 766 35.44 14.72 4.63
N LYS A 767 35.30 14.23 3.40
CA LYS A 767 35.88 14.82 2.21
C LYS A 767 34.97 14.62 0.99
N ILE A 768 34.84 15.65 0.15
CA ILE A 768 34.28 15.56 -1.20
C ILE A 768 35.36 16.04 -2.18
N THR A 769 35.63 15.28 -3.24
CA THR A 769 36.57 15.64 -4.30
C THR A 769 36.09 15.19 -5.68
N PRO A 770 36.38 15.91 -6.77
CA PRO A 770 36.10 15.40 -8.11
C PRO A 770 36.91 14.13 -8.39
N THR A 771 36.24 13.12 -8.94
CA THR A 771 36.85 11.80 -9.18
C THR A 771 38.03 11.93 -10.14
N ASN A 772 39.15 11.28 -9.81
CA ASN A 772 40.42 11.33 -10.56
C ASN A 772 41.07 12.72 -10.75
N GLN A 773 40.70 13.74 -9.96
CA GLN A 773 41.33 15.06 -10.03
C GLN A 773 42.00 15.47 -8.72
N THR A 774 43.19 16.06 -8.81
CA THR A 774 43.88 16.66 -7.67
C THR A 774 43.50 18.14 -7.55
N ARG A 775 43.07 18.55 -6.35
CA ARG A 775 42.78 19.95 -6.01
C ARG A 775 43.81 20.48 -5.01
N TYR A 776 44.01 21.79 -4.99
CA TYR A 776 44.88 22.43 -4.00
C TYR A 776 44.39 22.13 -2.57
N ARG A 777 45.29 21.63 -1.72
CA ARG A 777 45.08 21.45 -0.28
C ARG A 777 46.02 22.42 0.44
N PRO A 778 45.56 23.19 1.44
CA PRO A 778 46.44 24.07 2.20
C PRO A 778 47.63 23.29 2.79
N PRO A 779 48.88 23.78 2.69
CA PRO A 779 50.07 23.10 3.21
C PRO A 779 50.22 23.27 4.74
N VAL A 780 49.10 23.34 5.46
CA VAL A 780 49.06 23.40 6.92
C VAL A 780 49.13 21.97 7.45
N PRO A 781 50.08 21.64 8.34
CA PRO A 781 50.15 20.31 8.93
C PRO A 781 48.95 20.09 9.86
N ILE A 782 48.15 19.08 9.55
CA ILE A 782 47.09 18.54 10.41
C ILE A 782 47.54 17.15 10.82
N ASP A 783 47.67 16.90 12.13
CA ASP A 783 47.90 15.56 12.66
C ASP A 783 46.55 14.84 12.81
N ASP A 784 46.29 13.89 11.91
CA ASP A 784 45.17 12.96 11.97
C ASP A 784 45.56 11.58 12.54
N SER A 785 46.80 11.41 13.00
CA SER A 785 47.29 10.16 13.59
C SER A 785 46.96 10.00 15.07
N THR A 786 46.75 11.12 15.78
CA THR A 786 46.35 11.13 17.20
C THR A 786 44.82 11.07 17.33
N PRO A 787 44.22 9.99 17.91
CA PRO A 787 42.77 9.87 18.05
C PRO A 787 42.20 10.91 19.04
N ILE A 788 41.12 11.60 18.65
CA ILE A 788 40.42 12.54 19.53
C ILE A 788 39.59 11.75 20.53
N THR A 789 39.71 12.07 21.83
CA THR A 789 38.96 11.40 22.91
C THR A 789 37.89 12.31 23.50
N SER A 790 36.70 11.75 23.70
CA SER A 790 35.53 12.44 24.28
C SER A 790 34.56 11.41 24.85
N SER A 791 33.70 11.83 25.79
CA SER A 791 32.52 11.06 26.25
C SER A 791 31.40 11.01 25.20
N GLU A 792 31.47 11.85 24.18
CA GLU A 792 30.53 11.92 23.05
C GLU A 792 31.22 11.42 21.77
N LYS A 793 30.53 10.61 20.96
CA LYS A 793 31.00 10.17 19.64
C LYS A 793 30.09 10.68 18.52
N LEU A 794 30.69 11.12 17.42
CA LEU A 794 29.99 11.43 16.17
C LEU A 794 30.08 10.25 15.19
N VAL A 795 29.02 10.02 14.42
CA VAL A 795 28.96 9.01 13.36
C VAL A 795 28.36 9.60 12.08
N VAL A 796 28.79 9.10 10.92
CA VAL A 796 28.27 9.52 9.60
C VAL A 796 27.18 8.55 9.15
N LYS A 797 26.09 9.09 8.60
CA LYS A 797 25.07 8.35 7.85
C LYS A 797 24.94 8.99 6.47
N SER A 798 24.58 8.20 5.46
CA SER A 798 24.36 8.65 4.09
C SER A 798 23.03 8.16 3.54
N SER A 799 22.47 8.89 2.57
CA SER A 799 21.19 8.62 1.92
C SER A 799 21.26 9.03 0.45
N ASN A 800 20.34 8.50 -0.37
CA ASN A 800 20.14 8.92 -1.77
C ASN A 800 18.65 8.88 -2.12
N ASN A 801 17.91 9.84 -1.57
CA ASN A 801 16.46 9.96 -1.75
C ASN A 801 16.04 11.44 -1.50
N PRO A 802 15.70 12.23 -2.53
CA PRO A 802 15.81 11.92 -3.97
C PRO A 802 17.25 12.02 -4.50
N ILE A 803 18.14 12.69 -3.77
CA ILE A 803 19.56 12.93 -4.11
C ILE A 803 20.47 12.48 -2.95
N PHE A 804 21.76 12.37 -3.24
CA PHE A 804 22.79 12.10 -2.26
C PHE A 804 22.80 13.17 -1.16
N SER A 805 22.78 12.70 0.08
CA SER A 805 22.96 13.51 1.29
C SER A 805 23.71 12.73 2.35
N PHE A 806 24.32 13.43 3.29
CA PHE A 806 24.89 12.81 4.49
C PHE A 806 24.54 13.61 5.74
N THR A 807 24.53 12.89 6.86
CA THR A 807 24.19 13.41 8.17
C THR A 807 25.25 13.00 9.18
N VAL A 808 25.78 13.95 9.94
CA VAL A 808 26.63 13.68 11.11
C VAL A 808 25.74 13.65 12.35
N VAL A 809 25.78 12.54 13.07
CA VAL A 809 24.87 12.26 14.20
C VAL A 809 25.67 12.07 15.49
N ARG A 810 25.23 12.71 16.58
CA ARG A 810 25.73 12.45 17.94
C ARG A 810 25.17 11.11 18.43
N GLN A 811 26.04 10.14 18.68
CA GLN A 811 25.65 8.76 18.97
C GLN A 811 24.83 8.63 20.27
N SER A 812 25.06 9.49 21.28
CA SER A 812 24.42 9.40 22.59
C SER A 812 22.96 9.87 22.62
N THR A 813 22.58 10.80 21.74
CA THR A 813 21.24 11.44 21.71
C THR A 813 20.47 11.16 20.42
N GLY A 814 21.15 10.73 19.35
CA GLY A 814 20.58 10.68 18.01
C GLY A 814 20.48 12.04 17.32
N GLU A 815 20.96 13.11 17.95
CA GLU A 815 20.95 14.48 17.42
C GLU A 815 21.74 14.57 16.11
N LYS A 816 21.10 15.12 15.07
CA LYS A 816 21.72 15.45 13.79
C LYS A 816 22.46 16.79 13.90
N VAL A 817 23.77 16.77 14.16
CA VAL A 817 24.55 18.02 14.30
C VAL A 817 24.87 18.69 12.97
N TRP A 818 24.74 17.96 11.86
CA TRP A 818 24.93 18.47 10.50
C TRP A 818 24.15 17.57 9.52
N ASP A 819 23.23 18.11 8.71
CA ASP A 819 22.37 17.31 7.83
C ASP A 819 22.17 17.96 6.45
N THR A 820 22.75 17.39 5.40
CA THR A 820 22.66 17.94 4.04
C THR A 820 21.42 17.48 3.25
N SER A 821 20.41 16.89 3.90
CA SER A 821 19.19 16.42 3.22
C SER A 821 18.34 17.54 2.60
N ILE A 822 18.58 18.81 2.98
CA ILE A 822 18.04 20.00 2.30
C ILE A 822 18.55 20.17 0.84
N GLY A 823 19.64 19.49 0.47
CA GLY A 823 20.18 19.49 -0.90
C GLY A 823 21.07 20.70 -1.23
N GLY A 824 21.01 21.17 -2.48
CA GLY A 824 21.76 22.34 -2.96
C GLY A 824 23.27 22.12 -3.14
N LEU A 825 23.72 20.86 -3.31
CA LEU A 825 25.13 20.55 -3.56
C LEU A 825 25.52 20.90 -5.01
N LEU A 826 26.33 21.94 -5.16
CA LEU A 826 26.94 22.37 -6.43
C LEU A 826 28.47 22.31 -6.29
N PHE A 827 29.17 21.82 -7.31
CA PHE A 827 30.60 21.54 -7.19
C PHE A 827 31.29 21.72 -8.55
N ALA A 828 31.76 22.94 -8.81
CA ALA A 828 32.59 23.32 -9.94
C ALA A 828 34.02 23.67 -9.47
N ASP A 829 34.85 24.22 -10.37
CA ASP A 829 36.22 24.58 -10.02
C ASP A 829 36.29 25.82 -9.12
N GLN A 830 35.59 26.90 -9.44
CA GLN A 830 35.62 28.14 -8.65
C GLN A 830 34.32 28.44 -7.90
N TYR A 831 33.35 27.52 -7.96
CA TYR A 831 32.11 27.61 -7.20
C TYR A 831 31.79 26.26 -6.54
N ILE A 832 31.75 26.23 -5.21
CA ILE A 832 31.38 25.06 -4.41
C ILE A 832 30.33 25.52 -3.40
N GLN A 833 29.18 24.86 -3.39
CA GLN A 833 28.08 25.14 -2.47
C GLN A 833 27.65 23.84 -1.79
N ILE A 834 27.43 23.89 -0.49
CA ILE A 834 26.81 22.81 0.28
C ILE A 834 25.92 23.44 1.36
N ALA A 835 24.66 23.03 1.42
CA ALA A 835 23.72 23.46 2.44
C ALA A 835 23.52 22.35 3.48
N THR A 836 23.07 22.75 4.67
CA THR A 836 22.99 21.87 5.84
C THR A 836 21.97 22.42 6.84
N LEU A 837 21.14 21.54 7.39
CA LEU A 837 20.33 21.82 8.57
C LEU A 837 21.20 21.61 9.81
N LEU A 838 21.12 22.55 10.77
CA LEU A 838 21.86 22.53 12.02
C LEU A 838 20.94 22.17 13.18
N SER A 839 21.47 21.52 14.22
CA SER A 839 20.68 21.16 15.42
C SER A 839 20.33 22.33 16.34
N THR A 840 20.87 23.52 16.08
CA THR A 840 20.80 24.68 16.97
C THR A 840 21.16 25.98 16.24
N ASP A 841 20.50 27.07 16.63
CA ASP A 841 20.84 28.43 16.18
C ASP A 841 22.00 29.04 17.01
N ARG A 842 22.44 28.36 18.08
CA ARG A 842 23.47 28.84 19.02
C ARG A 842 24.87 28.59 18.45
N ILE A 843 25.16 29.26 17.33
CA ILE A 843 26.39 29.14 16.55
C ILE A 843 27.33 30.31 16.83
N TYR A 844 28.62 29.99 16.91
CA TYR A 844 29.73 30.90 17.23
C TYR A 844 30.94 30.59 16.35
N GLY A 845 31.57 31.56 15.67
CA GLY A 845 32.77 31.33 14.84
C GLY A 845 32.78 32.13 13.53
N PHE A 846 33.21 31.49 12.42
CA PHE A 846 33.28 32.06 11.06
C PHE A 846 34.31 33.21 10.87
N GLY A 847 35.53 33.01 11.38
CA GLY A 847 36.65 33.95 11.17
C GLY A 847 36.63 35.20 12.05
N GLU A 848 37.45 36.19 11.70
CA GLU A 848 37.49 37.50 12.37
C GLU A 848 36.41 38.42 11.78
N GLN A 849 35.48 38.89 12.61
CA GLN A 849 34.32 39.69 12.21
C GLN A 849 34.03 40.80 13.25
N VAL A 850 33.30 41.85 12.86
CA VAL A 850 32.75 42.86 13.78
C VAL A 850 31.23 42.64 13.94
N HIS A 851 30.77 42.33 15.15
CA HIS A 851 29.35 42.14 15.47
C HIS A 851 29.04 42.47 16.94
N HIS A 852 27.78 42.83 17.24
CA HIS A 852 27.35 43.20 18.60
C HIS A 852 27.16 42.02 19.56
N THR A 853 26.73 40.87 19.06
CA THR A 853 26.45 39.65 19.84
C THR A 853 27.45 38.56 19.51
N LEU A 854 27.90 37.77 20.48
CA LEU A 854 28.84 36.66 20.20
C LEU A 854 28.16 35.52 19.40
N LYS A 855 26.86 35.28 19.65
CA LYS A 855 26.01 34.37 18.86
C LYS A 855 25.68 35.03 17.52
N HIS A 856 25.79 34.26 16.44
CA HIS A 856 25.37 34.67 15.10
C HIS A 856 23.85 34.74 14.94
N GLN A 857 23.39 35.53 13.97
CA GLN A 857 21.97 35.76 13.72
C GLN A 857 21.43 34.74 12.72
N PHE A 858 20.24 34.22 12.99
CA PHE A 858 19.49 33.32 12.10
C PHE A 858 18.14 33.93 11.68
N ASP A 859 17.71 35.04 12.29
CA ASP A 859 16.44 35.74 12.05
C ASP A 859 16.42 36.53 10.71
N GLY A 860 17.08 36.03 9.69
CA GLY A 860 17.34 36.69 8.42
C GLY A 860 18.42 35.95 7.63
N TYR A 861 18.58 36.30 6.35
CA TYR A 861 19.50 35.63 5.42
C TYR A 861 20.88 36.34 5.44
N TYR A 862 21.68 36.11 6.48
CA TYR A 862 22.92 36.86 6.74
C TYR A 862 24.16 36.13 6.23
N THR A 863 24.94 36.78 5.37
CA THR A 863 26.19 36.23 4.81
C THR A 863 27.43 36.77 5.53
N TYR A 864 28.29 35.85 5.99
CA TYR A 864 29.56 36.12 6.65
C TYR A 864 30.72 35.67 5.75
N ALA A 865 31.52 36.62 5.24
CA ALA A 865 32.64 36.31 4.36
C ALA A 865 33.94 36.00 5.12
N MET A 866 34.72 35.06 4.60
CA MET A 866 36.00 34.58 5.16
C MET A 866 37.10 34.60 4.08
N PHE A 867 37.82 35.72 4.00
CA PHE A 867 38.98 35.92 3.15
C PHE A 867 39.84 37.10 3.66
N ALA A 868 41.08 36.85 4.05
CA ALA A 868 41.91 37.86 4.73
C ALA A 868 42.13 39.11 3.87
N LYS A 869 41.90 40.30 4.45
CA LYS A 869 42.12 41.61 3.83
C LYS A 869 42.76 42.59 4.80
N ASP A 870 43.50 43.56 4.26
CA ASP A 870 43.99 44.72 5.00
C ASP A 870 42.84 45.71 5.22
N GLN A 871 41.96 45.38 6.17
CA GLN A 871 40.77 46.13 6.52
C GLN A 871 40.67 46.21 8.04
N GLY A 872 40.81 47.42 8.58
CA GLY A 872 40.64 47.65 10.01
C GLY A 872 39.20 47.44 10.47
N PRO A 873 38.98 47.03 11.72
CA PRO A 873 37.63 46.88 12.29
C PRO A 873 36.94 48.23 12.36
N ASP A 874 35.75 48.32 11.76
CA ASP A 874 34.91 49.51 11.76
C ASP A 874 33.69 49.29 12.66
N SER A 875 33.75 49.84 13.87
CA SER A 875 32.65 49.83 14.82
C SER A 875 31.64 50.98 14.63
N SER A 876 31.88 51.88 13.67
CA SER A 876 30.98 53.00 13.34
C SER A 876 29.94 52.61 12.29
N THR A 877 30.28 51.66 11.40
CA THR A 877 29.33 51.03 10.47
C THR A 877 29.37 49.52 10.59
N LEU A 878 28.42 48.96 11.35
CA LEU A 878 28.25 47.50 11.48
C LEU A 878 27.70 46.91 10.19
N HIS A 879 28.62 46.60 9.29
CA HIS A 879 28.37 45.71 8.17
C HIS A 879 28.82 44.31 8.57
N ASN A 880 27.86 43.47 8.96
CA ASN A 880 28.09 42.03 9.12
C ASN A 880 28.77 41.48 7.85
N GLY A 881 29.79 40.62 8.01
CA GLY A 881 30.48 39.99 6.88
C GLY A 881 31.60 40.79 6.20
N LYS A 882 32.04 41.94 6.75
CA LYS A 882 33.29 42.59 6.29
C LYS A 882 34.50 41.74 6.68
N ASN A 883 35.19 41.21 5.66
CA ASN A 883 36.49 40.57 5.78
C ASN A 883 37.54 41.44 6.49
N LEU A 884 38.14 40.91 7.56
CA LEU A 884 39.24 41.52 8.34
C LEU A 884 40.57 40.77 8.10
N TYR A 885 41.52 40.88 9.03
CA TYR A 885 42.89 40.37 8.91
C TYR A 885 42.97 38.83 9.03
N GLY A 886 42.16 38.24 9.91
CA GLY A 886 42.19 36.84 10.28
C GLY A 886 41.08 35.99 9.66
N VAL A 887 41.44 34.81 9.14
CA VAL A 887 40.50 33.79 8.66
C VAL A 887 40.65 32.52 9.51
N GLN A 888 39.52 32.04 10.05
CA GLN A 888 39.45 30.82 10.86
C GLN A 888 38.18 30.07 10.48
N ASN A 889 38.33 29.02 9.67
CA ASN A 889 37.22 28.26 9.07
C ASN A 889 36.68 27.22 10.05
N PHE A 890 36.29 27.69 11.24
CA PHE A 890 35.76 26.90 12.34
C PHE A 890 34.52 27.57 12.94
N TYR A 891 33.55 26.76 13.34
CA TYR A 891 32.47 27.18 14.21
C TYR A 891 32.15 26.13 15.27
N MET A 892 31.51 26.58 16.34
CA MET A 892 30.98 25.77 17.43
C MET A 892 29.47 25.98 17.54
N GLY A 893 28.73 24.89 17.65
CA GLY A 893 27.30 24.88 17.95
C GLY A 893 27.02 24.34 19.35
N VAL A 894 26.09 24.97 20.08
CA VAL A 894 25.65 24.53 21.41
C VAL A 894 24.20 24.11 21.39
N SER A 895 23.96 22.83 21.65
CA SER A 895 22.65 22.18 21.57
C SER A 895 21.74 22.62 22.73
N ASN A 896 20.42 22.33 22.64
CA ASN A 896 19.47 22.71 23.69
C ASN A 896 19.70 21.99 25.03
N ASP A 897 20.27 20.78 25.00
CA ASP A 897 20.69 20.01 26.18
C ASP A 897 22.03 20.46 26.79
N GLY A 898 22.66 21.49 26.22
CA GLY A 898 23.96 22.03 26.65
C GLY A 898 25.18 21.30 26.07
N LYS A 899 25.02 20.23 25.29
CA LYS A 899 26.15 19.58 24.60
C LYS A 899 26.64 20.44 23.44
N ALA A 900 27.96 20.48 23.23
CA ALA A 900 28.56 21.21 22.11
C ALA A 900 28.96 20.27 20.96
N HIS A 901 29.16 20.85 19.78
CA HIS A 901 29.90 20.27 18.67
C HIS A 901 30.72 21.37 17.97
N GLY A 902 31.78 21.00 17.26
CA GLY A 902 32.59 21.93 16.47
C GLY A 902 32.85 21.38 15.08
N VAL A 903 32.87 22.25 14.08
CA VAL A 903 33.09 21.89 12.67
C VAL A 903 34.21 22.75 12.12
N PHE A 904 35.20 22.09 11.52
CA PHE A 904 36.36 22.71 10.88
C PHE A 904 36.33 22.41 9.39
N PHE A 905 36.39 23.44 8.54
CA PHE A 905 36.37 23.30 7.10
C PHE A 905 37.75 23.59 6.50
N PHE A 906 38.45 22.52 6.08
CA PHE A 906 39.86 22.61 5.67
C PHE A 906 40.05 23.06 4.21
N ASN A 907 39.76 24.35 3.97
CA ASN A 907 39.91 25.03 2.68
C ASN A 907 40.52 26.42 2.91
N SER A 908 41.26 26.98 1.94
CA SER A 908 41.88 28.32 2.00
C SER A 908 41.39 29.30 0.93
N ASN A 909 40.48 28.88 0.05
CA ASN A 909 39.86 29.76 -0.92
C ASN A 909 38.94 30.78 -0.22
N ALA A 910 38.57 31.86 -0.90
CA ALA A 910 37.52 32.75 -0.41
C ALA A 910 36.23 31.94 -0.19
N GLN A 911 35.64 32.11 0.99
CA GLN A 911 34.47 31.36 1.45
C GLN A 911 33.46 32.33 2.06
N GLU A 912 32.19 31.96 2.01
CA GLU A 912 31.10 32.68 2.64
C GLU A 912 30.20 31.66 3.34
N VAL A 913 29.63 32.02 4.49
CA VAL A 913 28.61 31.23 5.17
C VAL A 913 27.37 32.09 5.31
N THR A 914 26.23 31.58 4.83
CA THR A 914 24.95 32.25 5.00
C THR A 914 24.12 31.50 6.04
N THR A 915 23.59 32.22 7.02
CA THR A 915 22.65 31.71 8.03
C THR A 915 21.22 32.12 7.66
N ALA A 916 20.26 31.27 8.01
CA ALA A 916 18.82 31.47 7.85
C ALA A 916 18.09 30.59 8.88
N SER A 917 16.91 31.01 9.34
CA SER A 917 16.07 30.31 10.33
C SER A 917 15.18 29.26 9.68
#